data_AF-A0A7V5J220-F1
#
_entry.id   AF-A0A7V5J220-F1
#
_cell.length_a   1.000
_cell.length_b   1.000
_cell.length_c   1.000
_cell.angle_alpha   90.00
_cell.angle_beta   90.00
_cell.angle_gamma   90.00
#
_symmetry.space_group_name_H-M   'P 1'
#
loop_
_entity.id
_entity.type
_entity.pdbx_description
1 polymer ?
#
loop_
_entity_poly.entity_id
_entity_poly.type
_entity_poly.pdbx_seq_one_letter_code
_entity_poly.pdbx_strand_id
1 'polypeptide(L)'
;MRKLLLLLSLLMSSLSAGDERYAFVYSKNVDDRFINFYDKVVVEADAIDNIYALRYPDKMVAYVSVGEIEPWRKTKTPYDPSWVITENKTWHSLIADLRKDAYQAFIFERVAKLYKQGYRNFFLDTMDAYHVTAEDKKRFQKQQKALVKFIKTLRTKYPKSTIIVNRGFEILDQIYQEVDAVVAESLIARYNHAQKEYVPVPPADREWLLSNFQKAQKLGLDTISIEYSDQSTQKRLEIAKEIKKLGILPYVTDGLLQEQGECHIERIRRDVLILFNQSIFKDNNPAYSGPHLLLSMPLEYYGYVPILYDISSNPLPNRVEDKYHAVIVWSSGVTNNDESLYALTEKLKTRNVKILFLDSFHFNLTPKRLQMLGLSYEKNTNGFLDKSSATYHPPYKAYEIPASLEHEEQLIHPKDAKAVLSLTYPNGQTSTPIAVTSWGGYALDSAFLQNIGEKDLWTIDPFILFKEALGLESIPVPDPTTEAGRRILLAHVDGDGFMEPVRFEPESLATEYLLEHIYKKYPFPHTLSVIQGEVDSIGLYPELSPRMKQVSQELYRLPWVEPASHTLSHPFFWAEAKHAHDAIAIKHRADRSHNHKGEGKLYHLPLKNYVFSLVRETKESVDFALSLAPKEKQSTKVLFWSGDCLPTRKTLAYVERQGILAMNGGDTTISKKNPWLSHIAPFGLQHDEYWQIYTGQQNENVYTNDWLGPFWGYRDAVDTFVMTEEPRRLKPINIYYHFYSGSKLASFHALKRIYDWAIQQKTSKLYASQYIQTAADFYRTAIAKIDGEYEVRNLGYLKTFRLEGTAHANIRASRGVAGYQHHNHQTYLTLDSRRERRIVLDTQPPSSPYLIESNGWVRSITQKGTHYRFTLDANVALEATFHLPKGCQQISEIEGTVQHNGTQWHLQTEQNKGVRLVFDCRK
;
A
#
# COMPACT_ATOMS: atom_id res chain seq x y z
N MET A 1 46.36 -13.28 21.96
CA MET A 1 45.44 -12.43 21.15
C MET A 1 44.52 -13.20 20.20
N ARG A 2 44.97 -14.22 19.44
CA ARG A 2 44.08 -14.98 18.52
C ARG A 2 42.94 -15.78 19.17
N LYS A 3 43.10 -16.30 20.39
CA LYS A 3 42.02 -16.99 21.14
C LYS A 3 40.98 -16.03 21.76
N LEU A 4 41.35 -14.76 21.98
CA LEU A 4 40.44 -13.75 22.53
C LEU A 4 39.56 -13.10 21.44
N LEU A 5 40.08 -13.01 20.20
CA LEU A 5 39.27 -12.60 19.03
C LEU A 5 38.24 -13.66 18.62
N LEU A 6 38.53 -14.97 18.78
CA LEU A 6 37.57 -16.02 18.48
C LEU A 6 36.41 -16.07 19.50
N LEU A 7 36.67 -15.77 20.78
CA LEU A 7 35.59 -15.63 21.77
C LEU A 7 34.74 -14.38 21.54
N LEU A 8 35.33 -13.26 21.09
CA LEU A 8 34.55 -12.06 20.75
C LEU A 8 33.72 -12.21 19.47
N SER A 9 34.14 -13.04 18.50
CA SER A 9 33.33 -13.33 17.30
C SER A 9 32.20 -14.33 17.55
N LEU A 10 32.31 -15.18 18.57
CA LEU A 10 31.25 -16.10 19.00
C LEU A 10 30.25 -15.48 20.00
N LEU A 11 30.58 -14.33 20.59
CA LEU A 11 29.68 -13.57 21.48
C LEU A 11 28.88 -12.47 20.77
N MET A 12 29.08 -12.25 19.46
CA MET A 12 28.27 -11.31 18.65
C MET A 12 27.31 -11.98 17.67
N SER A 13 27.15 -13.30 17.72
CA SER A 13 26.20 -14.05 16.86
C SER A 13 25.06 -14.72 17.65
N SER A 14 24.96 -14.50 18.97
CA SER A 14 23.98 -15.18 19.83
C SER A 14 23.01 -14.24 20.57
N LEU A 15 22.69 -13.07 20.01
CA LEU A 15 21.79 -12.08 20.64
C LEU A 15 20.69 -11.54 19.72
N SER A 16 20.37 -12.25 18.63
CA SER A 16 19.22 -11.94 17.75
C SER A 16 18.25 -13.10 17.55
N ALA A 17 18.58 -14.32 18.01
CA ALA A 17 17.69 -15.47 17.98
C ALA A 17 16.65 -15.29 19.08
N GLY A 18 15.56 -14.58 18.77
CA GLY A 18 14.56 -14.26 19.77
C GLY A 18 13.40 -13.38 19.29
N ASP A 19 13.55 -12.56 18.25
CA ASP A 19 12.53 -11.56 17.90
C ASP A 19 11.95 -11.65 16.48
N GLU A 20 12.37 -12.65 15.69
CA GLU A 20 11.80 -12.88 14.36
C GLU A 20 10.31 -13.26 14.42
N ARG A 21 9.55 -12.78 13.44
CA ARG A 21 8.12 -13.04 13.28
C ARG A 21 7.87 -13.93 12.08
N TYR A 22 7.20 -15.05 12.32
CA TYR A 22 6.81 -16.00 11.29
C TYR A 22 5.28 -16.03 11.13
N ALA A 23 4.83 -16.16 9.88
CA ALA A 23 3.42 -16.35 9.53
C ALA A 23 3.23 -17.50 8.55
N PHE A 24 2.05 -18.12 8.58
CA PHE A 24 1.68 -19.26 7.74
C PHE A 24 0.27 -19.05 7.17
N VAL A 25 0.15 -18.84 5.87
CA VAL A 25 -1.15 -18.61 5.21
C VAL A 25 -1.18 -19.33 3.86
N TYR A 26 -2.06 -20.31 3.71
CA TYR A 26 -2.21 -21.15 2.50
C TYR A 26 -3.39 -20.73 1.62
N SER A 27 -3.92 -19.53 1.83
CA SER A 27 -5.00 -18.94 1.05
C SER A 27 -4.57 -17.64 0.35
N LYS A 28 -5.52 -17.01 -0.35
CA LYS A 28 -5.38 -15.67 -0.93
C LYS A 28 -5.42 -14.53 0.10
N ASN A 29 -5.61 -14.82 1.38
CA ASN A 29 -5.78 -13.81 2.42
C ASN A 29 -4.44 -13.21 2.89
N VAL A 30 -3.63 -12.75 1.94
CA VAL A 30 -2.32 -12.13 2.17
C VAL A 30 -2.29 -10.77 1.46
N ASP A 31 -1.70 -9.77 2.11
CA ASP A 31 -1.52 -8.44 1.55
C ASP A 31 -0.15 -7.86 1.97
N ASP A 32 0.24 -6.74 1.35
CA ASP A 32 1.56 -6.13 1.58
C ASP A 32 1.77 -5.68 3.04
N ARG A 33 0.73 -5.26 3.75
CA ARG A 33 0.82 -4.80 5.16
C ARG A 33 1.00 -5.99 6.10
N PHE A 34 0.30 -7.10 5.84
CA PHE A 34 0.57 -8.37 6.52
C PHE A 34 2.01 -8.82 6.27
N ILE A 35 2.47 -8.86 5.02
CA ILE A 35 3.84 -9.30 4.70
C ILE A 35 4.90 -8.39 5.34
N ASN A 36 4.72 -7.07 5.32
CA ASN A 36 5.70 -6.16 5.92
C ASN A 36 5.80 -6.29 7.44
N PHE A 37 4.72 -6.69 8.12
CA PHE A 37 4.71 -6.92 9.57
C PHE A 37 5.56 -8.13 10.02
N TYR A 38 5.66 -9.17 9.18
CA TYR A 38 6.38 -10.41 9.48
C TYR A 38 7.78 -10.43 8.85
N ASP A 39 8.71 -11.17 9.45
CA ASP A 39 10.06 -11.38 8.91
C ASP A 39 10.07 -12.50 7.88
N LYS A 40 9.25 -13.53 8.10
CA LYS A 40 9.02 -14.65 7.17
C LYS A 40 7.53 -14.95 7.04
N VAL A 41 7.06 -15.14 5.81
CA VAL A 41 5.67 -15.52 5.51
C VAL A 41 5.67 -16.77 4.64
N VAL A 42 5.26 -17.88 5.24
CA VAL A 42 5.09 -19.17 4.58
C VAL A 42 3.75 -19.21 3.86
N VAL A 43 3.80 -19.53 2.56
CA VAL A 43 2.62 -19.53 1.69
C VAL A 43 2.57 -20.74 0.78
N GLU A 44 1.35 -21.15 0.43
CA GLU A 44 1.12 -22.01 -0.71
C GLU A 44 1.22 -21.17 -1.99
N ALA A 45 2.33 -21.31 -2.71
CA ALA A 45 2.65 -20.49 -3.86
C ALA A 45 1.64 -20.61 -5.02
N ASP A 46 0.91 -21.73 -5.12
CA ASP A 46 -0.13 -21.90 -6.14
C ASP A 46 -1.45 -21.16 -5.80
N ALA A 47 -1.63 -20.75 -4.54
CA ALA A 47 -2.83 -20.06 -4.06
C ALA A 47 -2.78 -18.54 -4.31
N ILE A 48 -1.59 -17.94 -4.33
CA ILE A 48 -1.37 -16.48 -4.41
C ILE A 48 -0.65 -16.06 -5.68
N ASP A 49 -0.69 -14.76 -5.99
CA ASP A 49 0.12 -14.18 -7.05
C ASP A 49 1.60 -14.08 -6.62
N ASN A 50 2.53 -14.51 -7.49
CA ASN A 50 3.97 -14.49 -7.20
C ASN A 50 4.58 -13.07 -7.16
N ILE A 51 3.80 -12.02 -7.42
CA ILE A 51 4.24 -10.64 -7.27
C ILE A 51 4.75 -10.35 -5.86
N TYR A 52 4.17 -10.96 -4.82
CA TYR A 52 4.65 -10.82 -3.45
C TYR A 52 6.08 -11.37 -3.29
N ALA A 53 6.43 -12.46 -3.97
CA ALA A 53 7.79 -12.99 -3.95
C ALA A 53 8.78 -12.10 -4.73
N LEU A 54 8.32 -11.34 -5.72
CA LEU A 54 9.14 -10.36 -6.43
C LEU A 54 9.35 -9.08 -5.60
N ARG A 55 8.32 -8.61 -4.88
CA ARG A 55 8.40 -7.44 -3.98
C ARG A 55 9.19 -7.75 -2.71
N TYR A 56 9.01 -8.93 -2.14
CA TYR A 56 9.54 -9.33 -0.83
C TYR A 56 10.32 -10.65 -0.87
N PRO A 57 11.35 -10.77 -1.73
CA PRO A 57 12.08 -12.04 -1.93
C PRO A 57 12.70 -12.57 -0.63
N ASP A 58 13.12 -11.69 0.27
CA ASP A 58 13.74 -12.06 1.53
C ASP A 58 12.73 -12.55 2.59
N LYS A 59 11.44 -12.19 2.46
CA LYS A 59 10.38 -12.51 3.43
C LYS A 59 9.53 -13.71 2.99
N MET A 60 9.25 -13.84 1.69
CA MET A 60 8.36 -14.89 1.20
C MET A 60 9.04 -16.26 1.25
N VAL A 61 8.36 -17.23 1.86
CA VAL A 61 8.78 -18.63 2.01
C VAL A 61 7.77 -19.54 1.33
N ALA A 62 8.20 -20.34 0.35
CA ALA A 62 7.30 -21.25 -0.36
C ALA A 62 7.16 -22.58 0.36
N TYR A 63 5.93 -23.04 0.57
CA TYR A 63 5.61 -24.38 1.02
C TYR A 63 6.05 -25.45 0.01
N VAL A 64 6.70 -26.51 0.50
CA VAL A 64 7.09 -27.70 -0.26
C VAL A 64 6.86 -28.94 0.60
N SER A 65 5.90 -29.79 0.22
CA SER A 65 5.77 -31.13 0.81
C SER A 65 6.89 -32.04 0.32
N VAL A 66 7.69 -32.59 1.24
CA VAL A 66 8.87 -33.40 0.90
C VAL A 66 8.61 -34.89 1.07
N GLY A 67 7.84 -35.29 2.08
CA GLY A 67 7.50 -36.69 2.35
C GLY A 67 6.26 -37.18 1.61
N GLU A 68 5.46 -36.27 1.03
CA GLU A 68 4.19 -36.60 0.39
C GLU A 68 4.05 -35.97 -1.00
N ILE A 69 3.25 -36.62 -1.84
CA ILE A 69 2.76 -36.10 -3.12
C ILE A 69 1.32 -35.65 -2.92
N GLU A 70 0.99 -34.48 -3.48
CA GLU A 70 -0.33 -33.86 -3.38
C GLU A 70 -1.00 -33.76 -4.77
N PRO A 71 -1.71 -34.82 -5.22
CA PRO A 71 -2.28 -34.88 -6.58
C PRO A 71 -3.32 -33.79 -6.90
N TRP A 72 -3.89 -33.13 -5.89
CA TRP A 72 -4.91 -32.09 -6.04
C TRP A 72 -4.34 -30.68 -6.27
N ARG A 73 -3.02 -30.50 -6.30
CA ARG A 73 -2.41 -29.19 -6.55
C ARG A 73 -2.92 -28.59 -7.85
N LYS A 74 -3.14 -27.26 -7.82
CA LYS A 74 -3.57 -26.48 -9.01
C LYS A 74 -2.59 -26.65 -10.16
N THR A 75 -1.29 -26.59 -9.86
CA THR A 75 -0.26 -27.04 -10.81
C THR A 75 -0.22 -28.56 -10.85
N LYS A 76 -0.95 -29.18 -11.78
CA LYS A 76 -0.86 -30.62 -12.02
C LYS A 76 0.56 -30.97 -12.47
N THR A 77 1.24 -31.78 -11.67
CA THR A 77 2.56 -32.32 -12.01
C THR A 77 2.44 -33.85 -12.02
N PRO A 78 2.60 -34.52 -13.17
CA PRO A 78 2.55 -35.97 -13.24
C PRO A 78 3.58 -36.59 -12.28
N TYR A 79 3.20 -37.65 -11.57
CA TYR A 79 4.08 -38.41 -10.71
C TYR A 79 4.04 -39.89 -11.10
N ASP A 80 5.11 -40.63 -10.80
CA ASP A 80 5.17 -42.07 -11.03
C ASP A 80 4.59 -42.80 -9.79
N PRO A 81 3.56 -43.65 -9.97
CA PRO A 81 3.00 -44.45 -8.88
C PRO A 81 4.03 -45.33 -8.16
N SER A 82 5.15 -45.70 -8.81
CA SER A 82 6.23 -46.49 -8.20
C SER A 82 6.97 -45.79 -7.05
N TRP A 83 6.75 -44.48 -6.89
CA TRP A 83 7.29 -43.71 -5.77
C TRP A 83 6.43 -43.81 -4.52
N VAL A 84 5.16 -44.25 -4.64
CA VAL A 84 4.19 -44.22 -3.53
C VAL A 84 4.39 -45.41 -2.60
N ILE A 85 4.43 -45.15 -1.29
CA ILE A 85 4.45 -46.15 -0.23
C ILE A 85 3.00 -46.51 0.16
N THR A 86 2.19 -45.51 0.47
CA THR A 86 0.79 -45.65 0.90
C THR A 86 0.06 -44.31 0.77
N GLU A 87 -1.27 -44.33 0.88
CA GLU A 87 -2.11 -43.13 0.98
C GLU A 87 -2.17 -42.61 2.42
N ASN A 88 -2.19 -41.28 2.58
CA ASN A 88 -2.55 -40.58 3.80
C ASN A 88 -4.02 -40.15 3.71
N LYS A 89 -4.91 -40.91 4.37
CA LYS A 89 -6.37 -40.72 4.26
C LYS A 89 -6.89 -39.40 4.86
N THR A 90 -6.16 -38.81 5.80
CA THR A 90 -6.57 -37.56 6.45
C THR A 90 -6.47 -36.37 5.49
N TRP A 91 -5.44 -36.37 4.66
CA TRP A 91 -5.12 -35.27 3.74
C TRP A 91 -5.36 -35.63 2.27
N HIS A 92 -5.71 -36.89 2.00
CA HIS A 92 -5.84 -37.48 0.66
C HIS A 92 -4.53 -37.50 -0.15
N SER A 93 -3.37 -37.31 0.49
CA SER A 93 -2.00 -37.35 -0.08
C SER A 93 -1.45 -38.76 -0.25
N LEU A 94 -0.33 -38.84 -0.95
CA LEU A 94 0.40 -40.08 -1.18
C LEU A 94 1.79 -39.98 -0.52
N ILE A 95 2.04 -40.80 0.48
CA ILE A 95 3.33 -40.86 1.18
C ILE A 95 4.35 -41.50 0.25
N ALA A 96 5.47 -40.81 0.02
CA ALA A 96 6.42 -41.15 -1.03
C ALA A 96 7.74 -41.75 -0.51
N ASP A 97 8.42 -42.50 -1.37
CA ASP A 97 9.70 -43.15 -1.09
C ASP A 97 10.87 -42.24 -1.48
N LEU A 98 11.36 -41.45 -0.50
CA LEU A 98 12.50 -40.55 -0.67
C LEU A 98 13.80 -41.25 -1.09
N ARG A 99 13.91 -42.57 -0.98
CA ARG A 99 15.06 -43.34 -1.48
C ARG A 99 15.16 -43.36 -3.01
N LYS A 100 14.07 -43.01 -3.71
CA LYS A 100 14.04 -42.95 -5.18
C LYS A 100 14.62 -41.62 -5.66
N ASP A 101 15.76 -41.66 -6.36
CA ASP A 101 16.39 -40.44 -6.89
C ASP A 101 15.45 -39.68 -7.85
N ALA A 102 14.60 -40.38 -8.60
CA ALA A 102 13.60 -39.78 -9.48
C ALA A 102 12.56 -38.93 -8.72
N TYR A 103 12.15 -39.36 -7.52
CA TYR A 103 11.24 -38.57 -6.68
C TYR A 103 11.95 -37.33 -6.08
N GLN A 104 13.21 -37.46 -5.66
CA GLN A 104 13.98 -36.29 -5.22
C GLN A 104 14.14 -35.26 -6.37
N ALA A 105 14.39 -35.73 -7.59
CA ALA A 105 14.48 -34.87 -8.77
C ALA A 105 13.17 -34.13 -9.05
N PHE A 106 12.02 -34.81 -8.88
CA PHE A 106 10.69 -34.19 -8.98
C PHE A 106 10.51 -33.03 -7.98
N ILE A 107 10.91 -33.20 -6.72
CA ILE A 107 10.83 -32.11 -5.73
C ILE A 107 11.80 -30.97 -6.09
N PHE A 108 13.02 -31.27 -6.53
CA PHE A 108 13.99 -30.24 -6.94
C PHE A 108 13.54 -29.45 -8.18
N GLU A 109 12.76 -30.05 -9.08
CA GLU A 109 12.14 -29.34 -10.19
C GLU A 109 11.11 -28.32 -9.70
N ARG A 110 10.25 -28.71 -8.74
CA ARG A 110 9.30 -27.80 -8.09
C ARG A 110 10.02 -26.63 -7.43
N VAL A 111 11.07 -26.89 -6.65
CA VAL A 111 11.90 -25.84 -6.02
C VAL A 111 12.50 -24.90 -7.07
N ALA A 112 13.02 -25.45 -8.18
CA ALA A 112 13.57 -24.63 -9.26
C ALA A 112 12.52 -23.75 -9.94
N LYS A 113 11.28 -24.25 -10.10
CA LYS A 113 10.15 -23.46 -10.62
C LYS A 113 9.77 -22.32 -9.67
N LEU A 114 9.66 -22.60 -8.37
CA LEU A 114 9.40 -21.59 -7.34
C LEU A 114 10.48 -20.51 -7.33
N TYR A 115 11.75 -20.91 -7.47
CA TYR A 115 12.86 -19.96 -7.55
C TYR A 115 12.75 -19.04 -8.78
N LYS A 116 12.35 -19.56 -9.94
CA LYS A 116 12.07 -18.74 -11.14
C LYS A 116 10.88 -17.79 -10.95
N GLN A 117 9.92 -18.15 -10.10
CA GLN A 117 8.77 -17.30 -9.77
C GLN A 117 9.10 -16.16 -8.79
N GLY A 118 10.30 -16.13 -8.22
CA GLY A 118 10.77 -15.05 -7.33
C GLY A 118 11.04 -15.49 -5.90
N TYR A 119 10.56 -16.67 -5.48
CA TYR A 119 10.80 -17.17 -4.13
C TYR A 119 12.29 -17.45 -3.90
N ARG A 120 12.77 -17.12 -2.69
CA ARG A 120 14.16 -17.37 -2.28
C ARG A 120 14.27 -18.24 -1.04
N ASN A 121 13.16 -18.59 -0.39
CA ASN A 121 13.12 -19.35 0.86
C ASN A 121 12.10 -20.49 0.78
N PHE A 122 12.31 -21.56 1.54
CA PHE A 122 11.51 -22.79 1.46
C PHE A 122 11.12 -23.33 2.84
N PHE A 123 9.86 -23.73 2.97
CA PHE A 123 9.35 -24.47 4.12
C PHE A 123 9.10 -25.92 3.71
N LEU A 124 9.81 -26.84 4.35
CA LEU A 124 9.78 -28.26 4.06
C LEU A 124 8.83 -28.95 5.02
N ASP A 125 7.72 -29.44 4.49
CA ASP A 125 6.68 -30.11 5.27
C ASP A 125 6.72 -31.63 5.07
N THR A 126 5.91 -32.34 5.86
CA THR A 126 5.76 -33.81 5.87
C THR A 126 7.07 -34.56 6.11
N MET A 127 7.96 -33.93 6.88
CA MET A 127 9.29 -34.46 7.19
C MET A 127 9.23 -35.73 8.03
N ASP A 128 8.11 -36.01 8.70
CA ASP A 128 7.83 -37.17 9.52
C ASP A 128 6.97 -38.24 8.81
N ALA A 129 6.55 -38.04 7.56
CA ALA A 129 5.68 -38.98 6.83
C ALA A 129 6.30 -40.38 6.67
N TYR A 130 7.63 -40.50 6.71
CA TYR A 130 8.34 -41.78 6.64
C TYR A 130 8.09 -42.70 7.86
N HIS A 131 7.46 -42.21 8.94
CA HIS A 131 7.07 -43.00 10.11
C HIS A 131 6.12 -44.15 9.79
N VAL A 132 5.41 -44.11 8.66
CA VAL A 132 4.63 -45.28 8.18
C VAL A 132 5.50 -46.50 7.91
N THR A 133 6.82 -46.34 7.83
CA THR A 133 7.79 -47.44 7.65
C THR A 133 8.46 -47.89 8.96
N ALA A 134 8.04 -47.38 10.13
CA ALA A 134 8.71 -47.61 11.41
C ALA A 134 8.83 -49.10 11.81
N GLU A 135 7.89 -49.95 11.38
CA GLU A 135 7.94 -51.40 11.62
C GLU A 135 9.13 -52.07 10.89
N ASP A 136 9.54 -51.55 9.73
CA ASP A 136 10.75 -51.96 9.02
C ASP A 136 11.90 -51.00 9.35
N LYS A 137 12.63 -51.32 10.43
CA LYS A 137 13.78 -50.53 10.91
C LYS A 137 14.82 -50.22 9.82
N LYS A 138 15.06 -51.15 8.87
CA LYS A 138 16.04 -50.93 7.78
C LYS A 138 15.50 -49.93 6.77
N ARG A 139 14.23 -50.04 6.40
CA ARG A 139 13.58 -49.09 5.49
C ARG A 139 13.47 -47.72 6.13
N PHE A 140 13.05 -47.64 7.38
CA PHE A 140 12.96 -46.41 8.18
C PHE A 140 14.29 -45.64 8.19
N GLN A 141 15.40 -46.30 8.56
CA GLN A 141 16.73 -45.68 8.55
C GLN A 141 17.18 -45.25 7.14
N LYS A 142 16.83 -46.01 6.10
CA LYS A 142 17.14 -45.62 4.71
C LYS A 142 16.34 -44.38 4.28
N GLN A 143 15.09 -44.22 4.73
CA GLN A 143 14.32 -43.00 4.49
C GLN A 143 14.96 -41.80 5.19
N GLN A 144 15.35 -41.94 6.47
CA GLN A 144 16.05 -40.88 7.20
C GLN A 144 17.32 -40.42 6.48
N LYS A 145 18.16 -41.37 6.04
CA LYS A 145 19.39 -41.05 5.28
C LYS A 145 19.08 -40.36 3.95
N ALA A 146 18.02 -40.76 3.27
CA ALA A 146 17.60 -40.12 2.03
C ALA A 146 17.11 -38.68 2.25
N LEU A 147 16.33 -38.44 3.32
CA LEU A 147 15.87 -37.12 3.71
C LEU A 147 17.04 -36.19 4.11
N VAL A 148 17.99 -36.68 4.91
CA VAL A 148 19.22 -35.93 5.24
C VAL A 148 20.01 -35.58 3.98
N LYS A 149 20.19 -36.53 3.04
CA LYS A 149 20.87 -36.28 1.75
C LYS A 149 20.14 -35.20 0.94
N PHE A 150 18.81 -35.26 0.89
CA PHE A 150 17.98 -34.30 0.17
C PHE A 150 18.17 -32.88 0.71
N ILE A 151 18.07 -32.68 2.04
CA ILE A 151 18.22 -31.37 2.68
C ILE A 151 19.63 -30.78 2.45
N LYS A 152 20.68 -31.60 2.60
CA LYS A 152 22.06 -31.17 2.33
C LYS A 152 22.27 -30.73 0.88
N THR A 153 21.64 -31.46 -0.05
CA THR A 153 21.65 -31.12 -1.48
C THR A 153 20.86 -29.84 -1.76
N LEU A 154 19.71 -29.64 -1.10
CA LEU A 154 18.92 -28.41 -1.20
C LEU A 154 19.71 -27.20 -0.73
N ARG A 155 20.33 -27.26 0.46
CA ARG A 155 21.20 -26.20 0.99
C ARG A 155 22.37 -25.91 0.06
N THR A 156 23.00 -26.94 -0.50
CA THR A 156 24.12 -26.77 -1.45
C THR A 156 23.67 -26.05 -2.73
N LYS A 157 22.47 -26.36 -3.24
CA LYS A 157 21.92 -25.74 -4.45
C LYS A 157 21.43 -24.31 -4.21
N TYR A 158 20.96 -24.01 -3.00
CA TYR A 158 20.40 -22.71 -2.62
C TYR A 158 21.01 -22.21 -1.29
N PRO A 159 22.30 -21.83 -1.27
CA PRO A 159 23.03 -21.57 -0.03
C PRO A 159 22.50 -20.37 0.78
N LYS A 160 21.87 -19.41 0.11
CA LYS A 160 21.33 -18.18 0.72
C LYS A 160 19.87 -18.29 1.18
N SER A 161 19.20 -19.41 0.90
CA SER A 161 17.79 -19.58 1.23
C SER A 161 17.60 -19.76 2.73
N THR A 162 16.57 -19.14 3.31
CA THR A 162 16.04 -19.63 4.59
C THR A 162 15.33 -20.97 4.33
N ILE A 163 15.71 -22.01 5.07
CA ILE A 163 15.12 -23.35 5.03
C ILE A 163 14.49 -23.63 6.40
N ILE A 164 13.17 -23.71 6.40
CA ILE A 164 12.37 -24.00 7.60
C ILE A 164 11.85 -25.44 7.45
N VAL A 165 11.87 -26.24 8.52
CA VAL A 165 11.35 -27.62 8.50
C VAL A 165 10.17 -27.78 9.45
N ASN A 166 9.12 -28.50 9.05
CA ASN A 166 8.08 -28.95 9.97
C ASN A 166 8.52 -30.25 10.65
N ARG A 167 8.71 -30.24 11.96
CA ARG A 167 9.18 -31.39 12.77
C ARG A 167 10.51 -31.96 12.27
N GLY A 168 10.59 -33.27 12.02
CA GLY A 168 11.81 -33.97 11.66
C GLY A 168 12.84 -34.08 12.80
N PHE A 169 12.37 -34.09 14.05
CA PHE A 169 13.21 -34.04 15.26
C PHE A 169 14.27 -35.16 15.33
N GLU A 170 13.99 -36.34 14.75
CA GLU A 170 14.88 -37.50 14.76
C GLU A 170 16.16 -37.28 13.91
N ILE A 171 16.11 -36.37 12.94
CA ILE A 171 17.22 -36.10 12.03
C ILE A 171 17.90 -34.75 12.27
N LEU A 172 17.36 -33.90 13.16
CA LEU A 172 17.87 -32.53 13.40
C LEU A 172 19.36 -32.48 13.69
N ASP A 173 19.89 -33.39 14.52
CA ASP A 173 21.33 -33.43 14.86
C ASP A 173 22.22 -33.60 13.62
N GLN A 174 21.69 -34.12 12.51
CA GLN A 174 22.41 -34.33 11.25
C GLN A 174 22.27 -33.19 10.24
N ILE A 175 21.27 -32.30 10.43
CA ILE A 175 20.87 -31.28 9.45
C ILE A 175 20.82 -29.85 10.01
N TYR A 176 21.12 -29.64 11.29
CA TYR A 176 20.97 -28.34 11.95
C TYR A 176 21.85 -27.22 11.35
N GLN A 177 22.90 -27.57 10.60
CA GLN A 177 23.74 -26.60 9.88
C GLN A 177 23.15 -26.19 8.53
N GLU A 178 22.14 -26.93 8.07
CA GLU A 178 21.50 -26.77 6.77
C GLU A 178 20.10 -26.17 6.86
N VAL A 179 19.53 -26.03 8.05
CA VAL A 179 18.21 -25.44 8.30
C VAL A 179 18.31 -24.26 9.25
N ASP A 180 17.36 -23.34 9.17
CA ASP A 180 17.37 -22.09 9.94
C ASP A 180 16.34 -22.11 11.08
N ALA A 181 15.22 -22.83 10.88
CA ALA A 181 14.15 -22.90 11.86
C ALA A 181 13.42 -24.25 11.82
N VAL A 182 12.83 -24.64 12.95
CA VAL A 182 11.92 -25.78 13.09
C VAL A 182 10.54 -25.33 13.56
N VAL A 183 9.51 -25.86 12.91
CA VAL A 183 8.10 -25.63 13.19
C VAL A 183 7.49 -26.91 13.77
N ALA A 184 6.48 -26.77 14.63
CA ALA A 184 5.59 -27.88 14.94
C ALA A 184 4.20 -27.40 15.38
N GLU A 185 3.25 -28.32 15.36
CA GLU A 185 1.84 -28.16 15.68
C GLU A 185 1.44 -29.21 16.73
N SER A 186 0.98 -28.88 17.94
CA SER A 186 0.84 -27.55 18.57
C SER A 186 1.16 -27.67 20.08
N LEU A 187 1.39 -26.57 20.80
CA LEU A 187 1.76 -26.57 22.24
C LEU A 187 0.59 -26.33 23.20
N ILE A 188 -0.42 -25.55 22.82
CA ILE A 188 -1.51 -25.11 23.72
C ILE A 188 -2.88 -25.44 23.12
N ALA A 189 -3.12 -25.02 21.88
CA ALA A 189 -4.40 -25.12 21.17
C ALA A 189 -4.18 -25.79 19.81
N ARG A 190 -4.79 -26.96 19.62
CA ARG A 190 -4.69 -27.74 18.38
C ARG A 190 -6.03 -27.84 17.66
N TYR A 191 -5.97 -28.10 16.37
CA TYR A 191 -7.13 -28.44 15.56
C TYR A 191 -7.12 -29.93 15.25
N ASN A 192 -8.20 -30.64 15.61
CA ASN A 192 -8.37 -32.04 15.25
C ASN A 192 -8.99 -32.12 13.86
N HIS A 193 -8.19 -32.40 12.82
CA HIS A 193 -8.67 -32.49 11.44
C HIS A 193 -9.74 -33.58 11.20
N ALA A 194 -9.69 -34.69 11.95
CA ALA A 194 -10.65 -35.77 11.79
C ALA A 194 -12.04 -35.38 12.35
N GLN A 195 -12.06 -34.69 13.49
CA GLN A 195 -13.29 -34.24 14.16
C GLN A 195 -13.74 -32.83 13.75
N LYS A 196 -12.85 -32.06 13.12
CA LYS A 196 -13.02 -30.63 12.78
C LYS A 196 -13.25 -29.73 13.99
N GLU A 197 -12.58 -30.02 15.11
CA GLU A 197 -12.77 -29.32 16.38
C GLU A 197 -11.47 -28.71 16.91
N TYR A 198 -11.59 -27.56 17.59
CA TYR A 198 -10.49 -26.93 18.32
C TYR A 198 -10.45 -27.47 19.75
N VAL A 199 -9.32 -28.05 20.14
CA VAL A 199 -9.16 -28.72 21.44
C VAL A 199 -7.82 -28.36 22.10
N PRO A 200 -7.72 -28.40 23.44
CA PRO A 200 -6.43 -28.22 24.11
C PRO A 200 -5.46 -29.37 23.80
N VAL A 201 -4.16 -29.06 23.83
CA VAL A 201 -3.09 -30.05 23.68
C VAL A 201 -2.94 -30.85 24.98
N PRO A 202 -2.91 -32.20 24.95
CA PRO A 202 -2.66 -33.02 26.13
C PRO A 202 -1.32 -32.70 26.81
N PRO A 203 -1.21 -32.78 28.15
CA PRO A 203 0.02 -32.45 28.87
C PRO A 203 1.26 -33.23 28.39
N ALA A 204 1.12 -34.53 28.12
CA ALA A 204 2.22 -35.38 27.65
C ALA A 204 2.76 -34.94 26.27
N ASP A 205 1.85 -34.64 25.33
CA ASP A 205 2.20 -34.15 23.98
C ASP A 205 2.93 -32.79 24.08
N ARG A 206 2.45 -31.91 24.97
CA ARG A 206 3.05 -30.60 25.24
C ARG A 206 4.46 -30.72 25.81
N GLU A 207 4.67 -31.59 26.81
CA GLU A 207 5.99 -31.82 27.40
C GLU A 207 6.97 -32.41 26.38
N TRP A 208 6.51 -33.38 25.59
CA TRP A 208 7.31 -33.97 24.51
C TRP A 208 7.72 -32.93 23.48
N LEU A 209 6.78 -32.09 23.03
CA LEU A 209 7.07 -31.09 22.01
C LEU A 209 8.00 -29.98 22.54
N LEU A 210 7.77 -29.52 23.78
CA LEU A 210 8.62 -28.52 24.42
C LEU A 210 10.06 -29.03 24.59
N SER A 211 10.25 -30.31 24.94
CA SER A 211 11.58 -30.92 25.02
C SER A 211 12.30 -30.92 23.67
N ASN A 212 11.59 -31.22 22.59
CA ASN A 212 12.13 -31.19 21.23
C ASN A 212 12.49 -29.77 20.77
N PHE A 213 11.66 -28.77 21.08
CA PHE A 213 12.01 -27.38 20.82
C PHE A 213 13.25 -26.95 21.60
N GLN A 214 13.35 -27.28 22.89
CA GLN A 214 14.56 -26.98 23.69
C GLN A 214 15.81 -27.65 23.10
N LYS A 215 15.68 -28.85 22.53
CA LYS A 215 16.78 -29.50 21.79
C LYS A 215 17.16 -28.71 20.54
N ALA A 216 16.19 -28.27 19.74
CA ALA A 216 16.45 -27.48 18.53
C ALA A 216 17.07 -26.10 18.84
N GLN A 217 16.63 -25.43 19.91
CA GLN A 217 17.23 -24.18 20.37
C GLN A 217 18.70 -24.34 20.76
N LYS A 218 19.06 -25.46 21.41
CA LYS A 218 20.47 -25.77 21.72
C LYS A 218 21.33 -25.96 20.48
N LEU A 219 20.72 -26.30 19.34
CA LEU A 219 21.38 -26.39 18.03
C LEU A 219 21.44 -25.03 17.30
N GLY A 220 20.88 -23.97 17.89
CA GLY A 220 20.86 -22.61 17.32
C GLY A 220 19.72 -22.35 16.35
N LEU A 221 18.69 -23.19 16.32
CA LEU A 221 17.54 -23.04 15.44
C LEU A 221 16.43 -22.21 16.09
N ASP A 222 15.76 -21.40 15.28
CA ASP A 222 14.49 -20.80 15.67
C ASP A 222 13.44 -21.90 15.86
N THR A 223 12.63 -21.80 16.90
CA THR A 223 11.56 -22.76 17.22
C THR A 223 10.22 -22.09 17.18
N ILE A 224 9.32 -22.59 16.34
CA ILE A 224 8.04 -21.98 16.02
C ILE A 224 6.92 -22.97 16.35
N SER A 225 5.91 -22.51 17.10
CA SER A 225 4.68 -23.26 17.34
C SER A 225 3.54 -22.64 16.55
N ILE A 226 2.91 -23.44 15.69
CA ILE A 226 1.64 -23.06 15.06
C ILE A 226 0.51 -23.57 15.95
N GLU A 227 -0.38 -22.67 16.32
CA GLU A 227 -1.58 -22.99 17.10
C GLU A 227 -2.85 -22.64 16.34
N TYR A 228 -3.93 -23.29 16.76
CA TYR A 228 -5.20 -23.21 16.08
C TYR A 228 -6.32 -22.75 17.00
N SER A 229 -7.02 -21.69 16.59
CA SER A 229 -8.16 -21.12 17.30
C SER A 229 -9.11 -20.37 16.35
N ASP A 230 -10.40 -20.60 16.48
CA ASP A 230 -11.49 -19.86 15.82
C ASP A 230 -12.03 -18.67 16.64
N GLN A 231 -11.45 -18.43 17.82
CA GLN A 231 -11.80 -17.33 18.70
C GLN A 231 -11.33 -15.98 18.14
N SER A 232 -11.62 -14.89 18.87
CA SER A 232 -11.28 -13.53 18.46
C SER A 232 -9.78 -13.30 18.33
N THR A 233 -9.39 -12.29 17.56
CA THR A 233 -8.00 -11.80 17.45
C THR A 233 -7.34 -11.60 18.81
N GLN A 234 -8.07 -11.02 19.78
CA GLN A 234 -7.57 -10.81 21.14
C GLN A 234 -7.19 -12.13 21.82
N LYS A 235 -8.00 -13.18 21.67
CA LYS A 235 -7.67 -14.50 22.21
C LYS A 235 -6.46 -15.10 21.52
N ARG A 236 -6.35 -14.97 20.19
CA ARG A 236 -5.17 -15.44 19.44
C ARG A 236 -3.89 -14.75 19.93
N LEU A 237 -3.93 -13.45 20.18
CA LEU A 237 -2.82 -12.69 20.78
C LEU A 237 -2.47 -13.17 22.20
N GLU A 238 -3.46 -13.52 23.03
CA GLU A 238 -3.22 -14.09 24.36
C GLU A 238 -2.49 -15.43 24.29
N ILE A 239 -2.97 -16.35 23.45
CA ILE A 239 -2.33 -17.66 23.21
C ILE A 239 -0.89 -17.44 22.71
N ALA A 240 -0.69 -16.53 21.77
CA ALA A 240 0.64 -16.20 21.26
C ALA A 240 1.57 -15.69 22.38
N LYS A 241 1.09 -14.79 23.24
CA LYS A 241 1.85 -14.28 24.39
C LYS A 241 2.19 -15.39 25.39
N GLU A 242 1.31 -16.37 25.61
CA GLU A 242 1.59 -17.52 26.47
C GLU A 242 2.72 -18.41 25.94
N ILE A 243 2.72 -18.68 24.63
CA ILE A 243 3.79 -19.47 23.97
C ILE A 243 5.11 -18.72 24.00
N LYS A 244 5.06 -17.40 23.76
CA LYS A 244 6.25 -16.55 23.83
C LYS A 244 6.91 -16.62 25.20
N LYS A 245 6.14 -16.72 26.29
CA LYS A 245 6.67 -16.90 27.66
C LYS A 245 7.40 -18.24 27.86
N LEU A 246 7.10 -19.26 27.04
CA LEU A 246 7.82 -20.53 27.02
C LEU A 246 9.14 -20.47 26.22
N GLY A 247 9.49 -19.31 25.66
CA GLY A 247 10.66 -19.12 24.82
C GLY A 247 10.48 -19.59 23.38
N ILE A 248 9.25 -19.86 22.93
CA ILE A 248 8.93 -20.34 21.58
C ILE A 248 8.29 -19.22 20.76
N LEU A 249 8.57 -19.14 19.45
CA LEU A 249 7.96 -18.17 18.55
C LEU A 249 6.53 -18.63 18.19
N PRO A 250 5.49 -17.82 18.47
CA PRO A 250 4.11 -18.21 18.19
C PRO A 250 3.62 -17.77 16.82
N TYR A 251 2.73 -18.58 16.24
CA TYR A 251 1.78 -18.14 15.22
C TYR A 251 0.43 -18.81 15.46
N VAL A 252 -0.63 -18.03 15.69
CA VAL A 252 -1.96 -18.53 16.05
C VAL A 252 -2.95 -18.15 14.96
N THR A 253 -3.57 -19.14 14.31
CA THR A 253 -4.52 -18.92 13.21
C THR A 253 -5.66 -19.95 13.20
N ASP A 254 -6.42 -20.08 12.12
CA ASP A 254 -7.44 -21.11 11.94
C ASP A 254 -6.85 -22.48 11.59
N GLY A 255 -7.61 -23.55 11.85
CA GLY A 255 -7.20 -24.94 11.65
C GLY A 255 -6.79 -25.32 10.21
N LEU A 256 -7.03 -24.46 9.21
CA LEU A 256 -6.73 -24.72 7.81
C LEU A 256 -5.72 -23.71 7.22
N LEU A 257 -5.13 -22.84 8.05
CA LEU A 257 -4.19 -21.79 7.64
C LEU A 257 -4.78 -20.87 6.54
N GLN A 258 -6.09 -20.64 6.56
CA GLN A 258 -6.78 -19.84 5.55
C GLN A 258 -6.84 -18.35 5.91
N GLU A 259 -6.60 -18.00 7.17
CA GLU A 259 -6.80 -16.67 7.72
C GLU A 259 -5.50 -16.02 8.15
N GLN A 260 -5.53 -14.68 8.29
CA GLN A 260 -4.40 -13.96 8.86
C GLN A 260 -4.34 -14.22 10.38
N GLY A 261 -3.34 -14.99 10.79
CA GLY A 261 -3.05 -15.25 12.19
C GLY A 261 -2.25 -14.16 12.91
N GLU A 262 -2.05 -14.40 14.20
CA GLU A 262 -1.38 -13.49 15.13
C GLU A 262 -0.08 -14.09 15.68
N CYS A 263 0.93 -13.24 15.87
CA CYS A 263 2.05 -13.54 16.75
C CYS A 263 1.85 -12.86 18.11
N HIS A 264 2.89 -12.73 18.93
CA HIS A 264 2.80 -12.13 20.27
C HIS A 264 2.71 -10.58 20.27
N ILE A 265 2.92 -9.96 19.11
CA ILE A 265 2.93 -8.51 18.92
C ILE A 265 1.62 -8.08 18.26
N GLU A 266 1.04 -7.02 18.79
CA GLU A 266 -0.20 -6.47 18.28
C GLU A 266 0.06 -5.60 17.03
N ARG A 267 -0.53 -6.00 15.91
CA ARG A 267 -0.52 -5.25 14.66
C ARG A 267 -1.69 -4.27 14.61
N ILE A 268 -1.41 -3.04 14.21
CA ILE A 268 -2.45 -2.05 13.89
C ILE A 268 -3.01 -2.38 12.51
N ARG A 269 -4.30 -2.70 12.46
CA ARG A 269 -5.03 -2.92 11.22
C ARG A 269 -5.39 -1.56 10.64
N ARG A 270 -5.04 -1.35 9.37
CA ARG A 270 -5.34 -0.11 8.65
C ARG A 270 -6.43 -0.29 7.60
N ASP A 271 -6.78 -1.52 7.26
CA ASP A 271 -7.73 -1.80 6.19
C ASP A 271 -9.15 -1.48 6.64
N VAL A 272 -9.86 -0.69 5.86
CA VAL A 272 -11.30 -0.47 6.03
C VAL A 272 -12.00 -1.14 4.86
N LEU A 273 -12.79 -2.17 5.14
CA LEU A 273 -13.54 -2.90 4.11
C LEU A 273 -14.74 -2.07 3.70
N ILE A 274 -14.89 -1.79 2.41
CA ILE A 274 -15.99 -1.01 1.86
C ILE A 274 -16.82 -1.92 0.96
N LEU A 275 -18.01 -2.30 1.45
CA LEU A 275 -18.96 -3.13 0.74
C LEU A 275 -19.86 -2.26 -0.13
N PHE A 276 -19.83 -2.47 -1.45
CA PHE A 276 -20.58 -1.68 -2.40
C PHE A 276 -20.98 -2.51 -3.64
N ASN A 277 -22.06 -2.11 -4.31
CA ASN A 277 -22.46 -2.72 -5.57
C ASN A 277 -21.68 -2.07 -6.72
N GLN A 278 -20.74 -2.78 -7.35
CA GLN A 278 -19.94 -2.21 -8.43
C GLN A 278 -20.73 -2.09 -9.75
N SER A 279 -21.78 -2.91 -9.94
CA SER A 279 -22.48 -3.05 -11.24
C SER A 279 -23.35 -1.85 -11.64
N ILE A 280 -23.52 -0.89 -10.74
CA ILE A 280 -24.34 0.31 -10.96
C ILE A 280 -23.50 1.51 -11.44
N PHE A 281 -22.18 1.39 -11.40
CA PHE A 281 -21.27 2.46 -11.79
C PHE A 281 -20.86 2.31 -13.26
N LYS A 282 -20.46 3.43 -13.85
CA LYS A 282 -20.00 3.51 -15.24
C LYS A 282 -18.92 2.44 -15.50
N ASP A 283 -19.09 1.69 -16.60
CA ASP A 283 -18.20 0.61 -17.06
C ASP A 283 -17.91 -0.48 -16.00
N ASN A 284 -18.78 -0.60 -14.98
CA ASN A 284 -18.57 -1.42 -13.79
C ASN A 284 -17.20 -1.15 -13.15
N ASN A 285 -16.75 0.10 -13.11
CA ASN A 285 -15.42 0.46 -12.62
C ASN A 285 -15.50 1.20 -11.27
N PRO A 286 -14.82 0.70 -10.22
CA PRO A 286 -14.81 1.35 -8.90
C PRO A 286 -14.27 2.79 -8.93
N ALA A 287 -13.45 3.16 -9.93
CA ALA A 287 -12.91 4.50 -10.07
C ALA A 287 -13.99 5.60 -10.16
N TYR A 288 -15.20 5.25 -10.63
CA TYR A 288 -16.34 6.17 -10.74
C TYR A 288 -17.33 6.07 -9.57
N SER A 289 -17.01 5.27 -8.54
CA SER A 289 -17.94 5.02 -7.44
C SER A 289 -17.88 6.12 -6.38
N GLY A 290 -19.03 6.53 -5.85
CA GLY A 290 -19.11 7.41 -4.67
C GLY A 290 -18.25 6.91 -3.50
N PRO A 291 -18.25 5.60 -3.17
CA PRO A 291 -17.33 5.03 -2.19
C PRO A 291 -15.85 5.37 -2.43
N HIS A 292 -15.35 5.26 -3.66
CA HIS A 292 -13.96 5.60 -3.99
C HIS A 292 -13.70 7.11 -3.96
N LEU A 293 -14.61 7.89 -4.56
CA LEU A 293 -14.43 9.33 -4.75
C LEU A 293 -14.60 10.13 -3.44
N LEU A 294 -15.39 9.62 -2.49
CA LEU A 294 -15.81 10.37 -1.30
C LEU A 294 -15.28 9.78 0.02
N LEU A 295 -15.10 8.47 0.14
CA LEU A 295 -14.62 7.85 1.39
C LEU A 295 -13.09 7.73 1.47
N SER A 296 -12.44 7.45 0.33
CA SER A 296 -11.04 7.06 0.30
C SER A 296 -10.11 8.13 0.88
N MET A 297 -10.23 9.38 0.41
CA MET A 297 -9.33 10.47 0.85
C MET A 297 -9.45 10.78 2.36
N PRO A 298 -10.65 10.93 2.96
CA PRO A 298 -10.77 11.13 4.41
C PRO A 298 -10.19 9.97 5.24
N LEU A 299 -10.34 8.72 4.79
CA LEU A 299 -9.74 7.56 5.46
C LEU A 299 -8.21 7.57 5.34
N GLU A 300 -7.69 7.88 4.16
CA GLU A 300 -6.25 8.00 3.91
C GLU A 300 -5.60 9.09 4.75
N TYR A 301 -6.31 10.20 5.00
CA TYR A 301 -5.85 11.23 5.94
C TYR A 301 -5.65 10.67 7.35
N TYR A 302 -6.44 9.71 7.83
CA TYR A 302 -6.19 9.08 9.12
C TYR A 302 -5.17 7.93 9.05
N GLY A 303 -4.57 7.68 7.89
CA GLY A 303 -3.66 6.56 7.68
C GLY A 303 -4.37 5.21 7.53
N TYR A 304 -5.66 5.19 7.21
CA TYR A 304 -6.38 3.96 6.91
C TYR A 304 -6.43 3.73 5.39
N VAL A 305 -6.52 2.48 4.99
CA VAL A 305 -6.51 2.06 3.58
C VAL A 305 -7.90 1.57 3.19
N PRO A 306 -8.60 2.26 2.28
CA PRO A 306 -9.90 1.82 1.78
C PRO A 306 -9.73 0.58 0.90
N ILE A 307 -10.48 -0.49 1.20
CA ILE A 307 -10.50 -1.74 0.43
C ILE A 307 -11.90 -1.92 -0.15
N LEU A 308 -12.08 -1.56 -1.42
CA LEU A 308 -13.35 -1.69 -2.14
C LEU A 308 -13.63 -3.17 -2.43
N TYR A 309 -14.83 -3.63 -2.08
CA TYR A 309 -15.27 -5.00 -2.26
C TYR A 309 -16.64 -5.06 -2.91
N ASP A 310 -16.68 -5.58 -4.14
CA ASP A 310 -17.90 -5.69 -4.92
C ASP A 310 -18.80 -6.82 -4.43
N ILE A 311 -19.94 -6.46 -3.84
CA ILE A 311 -20.94 -7.42 -3.36
C ILE A 311 -21.96 -7.84 -4.43
N SER A 312 -21.87 -7.29 -5.65
CA SER A 312 -22.73 -7.67 -6.77
C SER A 312 -22.30 -8.96 -7.45
N SER A 313 -20.99 -9.23 -7.47
CA SER A 313 -20.41 -10.40 -8.12
C SER A 313 -19.72 -11.37 -7.15
N ASN A 314 -19.45 -10.97 -5.90
CA ASN A 314 -18.73 -11.79 -4.93
C ASN A 314 -19.56 -12.10 -3.68
N PRO A 315 -19.41 -13.29 -3.07
CA PRO A 315 -19.99 -13.57 -1.77
C PRO A 315 -19.39 -12.64 -0.70
N LEU A 316 -20.12 -12.40 0.39
CA LEU A 316 -19.58 -11.62 1.51
C LEU A 316 -18.37 -12.33 2.15
N PRO A 317 -17.38 -11.57 2.66
CA PRO A 317 -16.21 -12.15 3.31
C PRO A 317 -16.61 -12.84 4.62
N ASN A 318 -16.15 -14.08 4.80
CA ASN A 318 -16.53 -14.91 5.96
C ASN A 318 -15.85 -14.46 7.25
N ARG A 319 -14.66 -13.86 7.20
CA ARG A 319 -13.94 -13.36 8.37
C ARG A 319 -13.30 -12.01 8.08
N VAL A 320 -13.54 -11.07 8.98
CA VAL A 320 -13.23 -9.65 8.76
C VAL A 320 -12.23 -9.15 9.80
N GLU A 321 -12.40 -9.57 11.05
CA GLU A 321 -11.62 -9.12 12.22
C GLU A 321 -10.11 -9.42 12.13
N ASP A 322 -9.72 -10.38 11.30
CA ASP A 322 -8.31 -10.78 11.15
C ASP A 322 -7.51 -9.79 10.29
N LYS A 323 -8.19 -9.09 9.37
CA LYS A 323 -7.57 -8.20 8.37
C LYS A 323 -8.01 -6.75 8.52
N TYR A 324 -9.30 -6.51 8.73
CA TYR A 324 -9.91 -5.20 8.65
C TYR A 324 -10.09 -4.57 10.04
N HIS A 325 -9.85 -3.26 10.11
CA HIS A 325 -10.13 -2.43 11.28
C HIS A 325 -11.64 -2.22 11.47
N ALA A 326 -12.31 -1.88 10.38
CA ALA A 326 -13.74 -1.58 10.35
C ALA A 326 -14.35 -1.89 8.98
N VAL A 327 -15.68 -1.85 8.92
CA VAL A 327 -16.48 -2.05 7.71
C VAL A 327 -17.34 -0.83 7.43
N ILE A 328 -17.41 -0.40 6.17
CA ILE A 328 -18.39 0.55 5.68
C ILE A 328 -19.28 -0.18 4.68
N VAL A 329 -20.59 0.00 4.81
CA VAL A 329 -21.57 -0.46 3.82
C VAL A 329 -22.14 0.77 3.14
N TRP A 330 -21.84 0.93 1.85
CA TRP A 330 -22.41 1.98 1.02
C TRP A 330 -22.70 1.41 -0.35
N SER A 331 -23.96 1.04 -0.56
CA SER A 331 -24.45 0.48 -1.80
C SER A 331 -25.74 1.19 -2.20
N SER A 332 -26.19 1.08 -3.44
CA SER A 332 -27.57 1.41 -3.79
C SER A 332 -28.24 0.23 -4.49
N GLY A 333 -29.58 0.21 -4.45
CA GLY A 333 -30.42 -0.86 -5.01
C GLY A 333 -30.77 -2.01 -4.05
N VAL A 334 -31.70 -2.87 -4.48
CA VAL A 334 -32.12 -4.07 -3.74
C VAL A 334 -31.00 -5.11 -3.79
N THR A 335 -30.57 -5.59 -2.62
CA THR A 335 -29.52 -6.61 -2.52
C THR A 335 -30.10 -8.02 -2.40
N ASN A 336 -29.52 -8.98 -3.13
CA ASN A 336 -29.79 -10.40 -2.93
C ASN A 336 -29.13 -10.94 -1.64
N ASN A 337 -28.36 -10.11 -0.92
CA ASN A 337 -27.60 -10.48 0.26
C ASN A 337 -28.28 -10.07 1.58
N ASP A 338 -29.60 -9.82 1.62
CA ASP A 338 -30.32 -9.35 2.82
C ASP A 338 -29.97 -10.13 4.09
N GLU A 339 -30.19 -11.45 4.10
CA GLU A 339 -29.90 -12.32 5.24
C GLU A 339 -28.39 -12.40 5.52
N SER A 340 -27.57 -12.50 4.48
CA SER A 340 -26.12 -12.63 4.61
C SER A 340 -25.49 -11.37 5.20
N LEU A 341 -25.97 -10.18 4.82
CA LEU A 341 -25.49 -8.90 5.32
C LEU A 341 -25.96 -8.66 6.76
N TYR A 342 -27.19 -9.04 7.09
CA TYR A 342 -27.67 -9.02 8.47
C TYR A 342 -26.84 -9.95 9.37
N ALA A 343 -26.60 -11.19 8.93
CA ALA A 343 -25.78 -12.16 9.65
C ALA A 343 -24.32 -11.69 9.81
N LEU A 344 -23.74 -11.08 8.77
CA LEU A 344 -22.42 -10.46 8.85
C LEU A 344 -22.42 -9.33 9.89
N THR A 345 -23.44 -8.47 9.89
CA THR A 345 -23.57 -7.35 10.84
C THR A 345 -23.63 -7.84 12.29
N GLU A 346 -24.42 -8.88 12.57
CA GLU A 346 -24.48 -9.52 13.89
C GLU A 346 -23.11 -10.10 14.29
N LYS A 347 -22.42 -10.77 13.37
CA LYS A 347 -21.08 -11.30 13.60
C LYS A 347 -20.06 -10.19 13.89
N LEU A 348 -20.06 -9.09 13.14
CA LEU A 348 -19.16 -7.96 13.37
C LEU A 348 -19.41 -7.31 14.73
N LYS A 349 -20.68 -7.11 15.09
CA LYS A 349 -21.06 -6.58 16.41
C LYS A 349 -20.57 -7.49 17.55
N THR A 350 -20.77 -8.80 17.45
CA THR A 350 -20.32 -9.75 18.49
C THR A 350 -18.80 -9.85 18.59
N ARG A 351 -18.08 -9.66 17.47
CA ARG A 351 -16.61 -9.62 17.39
C ARG A 351 -16.02 -8.23 17.70
N ASN A 352 -16.85 -7.22 18.00
CA ASN A 352 -16.47 -5.83 18.23
C ASN A 352 -15.70 -5.18 17.07
N VAL A 353 -16.04 -5.53 15.83
CA VAL A 353 -15.58 -4.82 14.63
C VAL A 353 -16.59 -3.72 14.31
N LYS A 354 -16.11 -2.48 14.14
CA LYS A 354 -17.01 -1.35 13.87
C LYS A 354 -17.59 -1.43 12.46
N ILE A 355 -18.88 -1.12 12.35
CA ILE A 355 -19.60 -1.03 11.07
C ILE A 355 -20.31 0.31 10.94
N LEU A 356 -20.13 0.97 9.79
CA LEU A 356 -20.81 2.20 9.41
C LEU A 356 -21.71 1.95 8.21
N PHE A 357 -23.00 2.22 8.37
CA PHE A 357 -23.96 2.22 7.26
C PHE A 357 -24.11 3.64 6.71
N LEU A 358 -23.96 3.78 5.40
CA LEU A 358 -24.20 5.04 4.68
C LEU A 358 -25.34 4.84 3.70
N ASP A 359 -26.17 5.86 3.49
CA ASP A 359 -27.37 5.84 2.63
C ASP A 359 -28.52 4.99 3.19
N SER A 360 -28.30 3.70 3.46
CA SER A 360 -29.30 2.85 4.14
C SER A 360 -28.62 1.74 4.95
N PHE A 361 -29.40 0.91 5.65
CA PHE A 361 -28.88 -0.30 6.28
C PHE A 361 -28.67 -1.47 5.30
N HIS A 362 -29.22 -1.37 4.08
CA HIS A 362 -29.16 -2.38 3.00
C HIS A 362 -29.64 -3.79 3.38
N PHE A 363 -30.43 -3.91 4.45
CA PHE A 363 -31.22 -5.09 4.78
C PHE A 363 -32.59 -4.66 5.34
N ASN A 364 -33.57 -5.55 5.28
CA ASN A 364 -34.94 -5.32 5.71
C ASN A 364 -35.00 -5.00 7.21
N LEU A 365 -35.63 -3.87 7.56
CA LEU A 365 -35.73 -3.36 8.92
C LEU A 365 -36.95 -3.95 9.66
N THR A 366 -36.81 -5.16 10.20
CA THR A 366 -37.82 -5.73 11.11
C THR A 366 -37.54 -5.28 12.56
N PRO A 367 -38.57 -5.23 13.45
CA PRO A 367 -38.35 -4.89 14.86
C PRO A 367 -37.24 -5.72 15.54
N LYS A 368 -37.18 -7.02 15.24
CA LYS A 368 -36.14 -7.93 15.76
C LYS A 368 -34.74 -7.53 15.28
N ARG A 369 -34.58 -7.20 13.99
CA ARG A 369 -33.29 -6.82 13.41
C ARG A 369 -32.80 -5.47 13.91
N LEU A 370 -33.70 -4.49 14.05
CA LEU A 370 -33.39 -3.19 14.65
C LEU A 370 -33.04 -3.32 16.13
N GLN A 371 -33.75 -4.16 16.88
CA GLN A 371 -33.44 -4.44 18.28
C GLN A 371 -32.04 -5.05 18.44
N MET A 372 -31.61 -5.93 17.52
CA MET A 372 -30.23 -6.44 17.50
C MET A 372 -29.21 -5.30 17.44
N LEU A 373 -29.50 -4.21 16.74
CA LEU A 373 -28.66 -3.00 16.68
C LEU A 373 -28.90 -1.99 17.82
N GLY A 374 -29.84 -2.25 18.74
CA GLY A 374 -30.22 -1.27 19.77
C GLY A 374 -31.04 -0.10 19.21
N LEU A 375 -31.71 -0.32 18.09
CA LEU A 375 -32.55 0.65 17.41
C LEU A 375 -34.04 0.27 17.54
N SER A 376 -34.89 1.27 17.41
CA SER A 376 -36.34 1.14 17.26
C SER A 376 -36.79 2.07 16.15
N TYR A 377 -38.00 1.85 15.63
CA TYR A 377 -38.61 2.77 14.69
C TYR A 377 -40.06 3.04 15.06
N GLU A 378 -40.56 4.18 14.60
CA GLU A 378 -41.99 4.48 14.55
C GLU A 378 -42.37 4.88 13.12
N LYS A 379 -43.67 4.76 12.79
CA LYS A 379 -44.18 5.24 11.50
C LYS A 379 -44.24 6.77 11.52
N ASN A 380 -43.78 7.42 10.45
CA ASN A 380 -44.02 8.85 10.29
C ASN A 380 -45.50 9.12 9.96
N THR A 381 -46.13 9.98 10.75
CA THR A 381 -47.55 10.36 10.58
C THR A 381 -47.73 11.80 10.08
N ASN A 382 -46.64 12.49 9.77
CA ASN A 382 -46.67 13.79 9.12
C ASN A 382 -46.99 13.66 7.62
N GLY A 383 -47.34 14.77 6.97
CA GLY A 383 -47.51 14.84 5.53
C GLY A 383 -46.17 14.75 4.79
N PHE A 384 -46.21 14.25 3.55
CA PHE A 384 -45.03 14.14 2.68
C PHE A 384 -44.35 15.50 2.41
N LEU A 385 -45.11 16.59 2.41
CA LEU A 385 -44.60 17.96 2.21
C LEU A 385 -44.24 18.68 3.50
N ASP A 386 -44.46 18.05 4.66
CA ASP A 386 -44.16 18.67 5.96
C ASP A 386 -42.65 18.71 6.17
N LYS A 387 -42.14 19.91 6.42
CA LYS A 387 -40.70 20.12 6.63
C LYS A 387 -40.33 19.83 8.07
N SER A 388 -39.37 18.93 8.27
CA SER A 388 -38.70 18.76 9.57
C SER A 388 -37.67 19.86 9.82
N SER A 389 -37.43 20.16 11.10
CA SER A 389 -36.31 20.97 11.55
C SER A 389 -35.12 20.08 11.94
N ALA A 390 -33.92 20.46 11.51
CA ALA A 390 -32.69 19.71 11.72
C ALA A 390 -31.86 20.30 12.87
N THR A 391 -31.46 19.47 13.83
CA THR A 391 -30.61 19.84 14.97
C THR A 391 -29.32 19.02 14.93
N TYR A 392 -28.18 19.70 14.80
CA TYR A 392 -26.85 19.10 14.89
C TYR A 392 -26.39 19.10 16.34
N HIS A 393 -25.87 17.95 16.79
CA HIS A 393 -25.36 17.82 18.15
C HIS A 393 -23.84 18.03 18.18
N PRO A 394 -23.29 18.93 19.04
CA PRO A 394 -21.86 19.15 19.13
C PRO A 394 -21.04 17.86 19.32
N PRO A 395 -19.85 17.74 18.70
CA PRO A 395 -19.10 18.77 17.96
C PRO A 395 -19.55 18.95 16.50
N TYR A 396 -20.61 18.26 16.06
CA TYR A 396 -21.09 18.31 14.69
C TYR A 396 -21.85 19.60 14.40
N LYS A 397 -21.76 20.03 13.14
CA LYS A 397 -22.46 21.17 12.54
C LYS A 397 -22.62 20.92 11.05
N ALA A 398 -23.47 21.71 10.39
CA ALA A 398 -23.53 21.74 8.93
C ALA A 398 -22.11 21.99 8.35
N TYR A 399 -21.75 21.23 7.31
CA TYR A 399 -20.40 21.24 6.74
C TYR A 399 -20.33 21.98 5.40
N GLU A 400 -20.45 21.30 4.26
CA GLU A 400 -20.45 21.96 2.93
C GLU A 400 -21.84 22.54 2.62
N ILE A 401 -22.88 21.83 3.05
CA ILE A 401 -24.28 22.26 2.96
C ILE A 401 -25.04 21.79 4.20
N PRO A 402 -26.08 22.49 4.69
CA PRO A 402 -26.96 21.92 5.71
C PRO A 402 -27.74 20.71 5.17
N ALA A 403 -27.85 19.64 5.96
CA ALA A 403 -28.79 18.55 5.77
C ALA A 403 -30.21 19.07 5.48
N SER A 404 -30.80 18.51 4.44
CA SER A 404 -32.16 18.75 3.98
C SER A 404 -32.72 17.39 3.63
N LEU A 405 -33.50 16.81 4.54
CA LEU A 405 -34.04 15.46 4.38
C LEU A 405 -35.39 15.48 3.68
N GLU A 406 -35.58 14.49 2.81
CA GLU A 406 -36.89 14.12 2.29
C GLU A 406 -37.76 13.51 3.41
N HIS A 407 -39.04 13.27 3.12
CA HIS A 407 -39.95 12.66 4.09
C HIS A 407 -39.53 11.22 4.42
N GLU A 408 -39.12 10.97 5.66
CA GLU A 408 -38.81 9.62 6.15
C GLU A 408 -40.10 8.84 6.43
N GLU A 409 -40.31 7.68 5.81
CA GLU A 409 -41.46 6.80 6.11
C GLU A 409 -41.37 6.16 7.51
N GLN A 410 -40.14 5.85 7.94
CA GLN A 410 -39.83 5.24 9.24
C GLN A 410 -38.84 6.12 10.00
N LEU A 411 -39.27 6.61 11.17
CA LEU A 411 -38.44 7.45 12.03
C LEU A 411 -37.60 6.55 12.95
N ILE A 412 -36.28 6.70 12.90
CA ILE A 412 -35.34 5.82 13.62
C ILE A 412 -34.94 6.43 14.96
N HIS A 413 -35.01 5.60 16.00
CA HIS A 413 -34.72 5.95 17.40
C HIS A 413 -33.67 5.03 18.01
N PRO A 414 -32.43 5.50 18.24
CA PRO A 414 -31.41 4.73 18.94
C PRO A 414 -31.57 4.81 20.47
N LYS A 415 -31.32 3.70 21.19
CA LYS A 415 -31.43 3.67 22.66
C LYS A 415 -30.18 4.15 23.40
N ASP A 416 -28.99 3.79 22.91
CA ASP A 416 -27.69 4.07 23.54
C ASP A 416 -26.69 4.57 22.49
N ALA A 417 -26.93 5.76 21.93
CA ALA A 417 -26.10 6.33 20.87
C ALA A 417 -25.83 7.82 21.08
N LYS A 418 -24.71 8.29 20.53
CA LYS A 418 -24.46 9.70 20.32
C LYS A 418 -25.20 10.13 19.05
N ALA A 419 -26.33 10.81 19.22
CA ALA A 419 -27.01 11.45 18.10
C ALA A 419 -26.06 12.47 17.45
N VAL A 420 -25.92 12.42 16.13
CA VAL A 420 -25.14 13.37 15.33
C VAL A 420 -26.07 14.42 14.76
N LEU A 421 -27.18 13.97 14.18
CA LEU A 421 -28.25 14.79 13.63
C LEU A 421 -29.60 14.24 14.12
N SER A 422 -30.45 15.12 14.64
CA SER A 422 -31.83 14.82 14.98
C SER A 422 -32.79 15.70 14.18
N LEU A 423 -33.93 15.13 13.82
CA LEU A 423 -35.04 15.80 13.18
C LEU A 423 -36.21 15.96 14.14
N THR A 424 -36.92 17.08 14.03
CA THR A 424 -38.22 17.29 14.69
C THR A 424 -39.24 17.71 13.66
N TYR A 425 -40.32 16.94 13.55
CA TYR A 425 -41.43 17.18 12.65
C TYR A 425 -42.52 18.07 13.29
N PRO A 426 -43.41 18.68 12.49
CA PRO A 426 -44.45 19.58 13.01
C PRO A 426 -45.39 18.95 14.04
N ASN A 427 -45.70 17.66 13.92
CA ASN A 427 -46.55 16.95 14.90
C ASN A 427 -45.81 16.55 16.20
N GLY A 428 -44.53 16.91 16.35
CA GLY A 428 -43.69 16.60 17.51
C GLY A 428 -42.96 15.26 17.44
N GLN A 429 -43.19 14.44 16.40
CA GLN A 429 -42.38 13.23 16.17
C GLN A 429 -40.93 13.63 15.87
N THR A 430 -39.99 12.78 16.27
CA THR A 430 -38.56 13.00 16.06
C THR A 430 -37.93 11.83 15.34
N SER A 431 -36.76 12.06 14.73
CA SER A 431 -35.95 11.01 14.13
C SER A 431 -34.47 11.30 14.37
N THR A 432 -33.63 10.27 14.39
CA THR A 432 -32.18 10.42 14.45
C THR A 432 -31.56 9.72 13.25
N PRO A 433 -31.49 10.39 12.09
CA PRO A 433 -30.98 9.81 10.83
C PRO A 433 -29.46 9.61 10.82
N ILE A 434 -28.72 10.25 11.73
CA ILE A 434 -27.27 10.03 11.88
C ILE A 434 -26.95 9.84 13.35
N ALA A 435 -26.32 8.71 13.69
CA ALA A 435 -25.86 8.42 15.03
C ALA A 435 -24.58 7.56 15.05
N VAL A 436 -23.76 7.80 16.07
CA VAL A 436 -22.62 6.95 16.44
C VAL A 436 -23.03 6.05 17.60
N THR A 437 -22.82 4.75 17.46
CA THR A 437 -23.23 3.71 18.41
C THR A 437 -22.02 2.92 18.92
N SER A 438 -22.23 2.02 19.88
CA SER A 438 -21.16 1.12 20.37
C SER A 438 -20.64 0.16 19.30
N TRP A 439 -21.43 -0.17 18.27
CA TRP A 439 -21.04 -1.05 17.17
C TRP A 439 -20.54 -0.29 15.93
N GLY A 440 -20.61 1.03 15.94
CA GLY A 440 -20.09 1.90 14.88
C GLY A 440 -21.02 3.07 14.63
N GLY A 441 -21.85 3.00 13.59
CA GLY A 441 -22.86 4.03 13.37
C GLY A 441 -23.65 3.88 12.08
N TYR A 442 -24.51 4.85 11.82
CA TYR A 442 -25.25 4.95 10.58
C TYR A 442 -25.47 6.41 10.20
N ALA A 443 -25.57 6.68 8.90
CA ALA A 443 -25.92 7.97 8.33
C ALA A 443 -26.82 7.74 7.10
N LEU A 444 -28.11 8.06 7.22
CA LEU A 444 -29.14 7.63 6.26
C LEU A 444 -29.46 8.71 5.23
N ASP A 445 -29.68 8.31 3.99
CA ASP A 445 -30.25 9.11 2.90
C ASP A 445 -29.57 10.50 2.75
N SER A 446 -30.32 11.52 2.34
CA SER A 446 -29.92 12.91 2.22
C SER A 446 -29.50 13.58 3.54
N ALA A 447 -29.50 12.85 4.66
CA ALA A 447 -29.05 13.37 5.94
C ALA A 447 -27.56 13.66 5.93
N PHE A 448 -26.75 12.83 5.25
CA PHE A 448 -25.28 12.87 5.31
C PHE A 448 -24.63 13.40 4.03
N LEU A 449 -25.31 13.26 2.88
CA LEU A 449 -24.82 13.68 1.58
C LEU A 449 -25.98 14.22 0.73
N GLN A 450 -25.80 15.35 0.06
CA GLN A 450 -26.75 15.86 -0.92
C GLN A 450 -26.15 15.91 -2.30
N ASN A 451 -26.96 15.52 -3.30
CA ASN A 451 -26.62 15.63 -4.70
C ASN A 451 -27.31 16.86 -5.31
N ILE A 452 -26.54 17.87 -5.72
CA ILE A 452 -27.06 19.08 -6.39
C ILE A 452 -26.44 19.19 -7.77
N GLY A 453 -27.20 18.82 -8.80
CA GLY A 453 -26.71 18.71 -10.17
C GLY A 453 -25.72 17.56 -10.30
N GLU A 454 -24.45 17.86 -10.60
CA GLU A 454 -23.37 16.87 -10.67
C GLU A 454 -22.45 16.92 -9.43
N LYS A 455 -22.89 17.56 -8.34
CA LYS A 455 -22.08 17.77 -7.14
C LYS A 455 -22.61 16.99 -5.96
N ASP A 456 -21.76 16.15 -5.40
CA ASP A 456 -21.98 15.53 -4.09
C ASP A 456 -21.39 16.41 -2.99
N LEU A 457 -22.24 16.82 -2.05
CA LEU A 457 -21.94 17.75 -0.98
C LEU A 457 -22.22 17.12 0.39
N TRP A 458 -21.21 17.13 1.25
CA TRP A 458 -21.27 16.62 2.61
C TRP A 458 -22.09 17.53 3.52
N THR A 459 -23.06 16.95 4.22
CA THR A 459 -23.85 17.70 5.20
C THR A 459 -23.20 17.76 6.58
N ILE A 460 -22.32 16.78 6.87
CA ILE A 460 -21.57 16.59 8.11
C ILE A 460 -20.09 16.42 7.76
N ASP A 461 -19.18 16.89 8.62
CA ASP A 461 -17.73 16.70 8.43
C ASP A 461 -17.38 15.20 8.42
N PRO A 462 -16.95 14.62 7.27
CA PRO A 462 -16.65 13.20 7.18
C PRO A 462 -15.43 12.80 8.01
N PHE A 463 -14.50 13.72 8.27
CA PHE A 463 -13.33 13.42 9.10
C PHE A 463 -13.73 13.13 10.55
N ILE A 464 -14.68 13.90 11.10
CA ILE A 464 -15.19 13.66 12.46
C ILE A 464 -16.05 12.40 12.49
N LEU A 465 -16.96 12.24 11.53
CA LEU A 465 -17.86 11.07 11.48
C LEU A 465 -17.07 9.76 11.38
N PHE A 466 -16.11 9.66 10.45
CA PHE A 466 -15.36 8.42 10.27
C PHE A 466 -14.47 8.11 11.46
N LYS A 467 -13.81 9.12 12.05
CA LYS A 467 -12.98 8.92 13.24
C LYS A 467 -13.79 8.33 14.39
N GLU A 468 -14.97 8.87 14.67
CA GLU A 468 -15.82 8.39 15.78
C GLU A 468 -16.54 7.07 15.45
N ALA A 469 -17.23 6.99 14.29
CA ALA A 469 -18.05 5.83 13.95
C ALA A 469 -17.23 4.57 13.65
N LEU A 470 -16.03 4.71 13.10
CA LEU A 470 -15.17 3.55 12.81
C LEU A 470 -14.17 3.26 13.93
N GLY A 471 -14.16 4.09 14.99
CA GLY A 471 -13.20 3.97 16.07
C GLY A 471 -11.76 4.05 15.57
N LEU A 472 -11.45 5.03 14.72
CA LEU A 472 -10.10 5.18 14.16
C LEU A 472 -9.13 5.61 15.27
N GLU A 473 -8.15 4.76 15.55
CA GLU A 473 -7.12 5.00 16.55
C GLU A 473 -6.18 6.14 16.13
N SER A 474 -5.67 6.90 17.12
CA SER A 474 -4.58 7.86 16.91
C SER A 474 -3.26 7.11 16.79
N ILE A 475 -2.82 6.91 15.54
CA ILE A 475 -1.59 6.19 15.17
C ILE A 475 -0.55 7.16 14.58
N PRO A 476 0.73 6.78 14.47
CA PRO A 476 1.67 7.45 13.57
C PRO A 476 1.21 7.26 12.12
N VAL A 477 0.61 8.28 11.53
CA VAL A 477 0.05 8.23 10.17
C VAL A 477 1.18 8.32 9.14
N PRO A 478 1.43 7.31 8.30
CA PRO A 478 2.35 7.44 7.18
C PRO A 478 1.85 8.55 6.25
N ASP A 479 2.72 9.51 5.93
CA ASP A 479 2.34 10.70 5.18
C ASP A 479 3.11 10.78 3.85
N PRO A 480 2.45 10.54 2.70
CA PRO A 480 3.07 10.64 1.38
C PRO A 480 3.10 12.07 0.82
N THR A 481 2.68 13.08 1.58
CA THR A 481 2.63 14.49 1.15
C THR A 481 3.82 15.32 1.65
N THR A 482 4.60 14.76 2.58
CA THR A 482 5.67 15.45 3.31
C THR A 482 6.95 14.62 3.27
N GLU A 483 8.09 15.27 3.10
CA GLU A 483 9.42 14.66 3.23
C GLU A 483 10.30 15.59 4.08
N ALA A 484 10.93 15.03 5.11
CA ALA A 484 11.78 15.78 6.05
C ALA A 484 11.16 17.10 6.57
N GLY A 485 9.88 17.07 6.97
CA GLY A 485 9.14 18.21 7.52
C GLY A 485 8.52 19.15 6.49
N ARG A 486 9.06 19.22 5.26
CA ARG A 486 8.54 20.08 4.20
C ARG A 486 7.54 19.35 3.31
N ARG A 487 6.54 20.09 2.82
CA ARG A 487 5.61 19.57 1.79
C ARG A 487 6.39 19.19 0.53
N ILE A 488 6.03 18.07 -0.08
CA ILE A 488 6.65 17.62 -1.32
C ILE A 488 6.24 18.53 -2.48
N LEU A 489 7.21 18.87 -3.34
CA LEU A 489 7.04 19.48 -4.65
C LEU A 489 7.58 18.53 -5.71
N LEU A 490 6.76 18.25 -6.72
CA LEU A 490 7.14 17.50 -7.91
C LEU A 490 6.57 18.18 -9.16
N ALA A 491 7.25 18.00 -10.29
CA ALA A 491 6.74 18.38 -11.61
C ALA A 491 6.82 17.18 -12.55
N HIS A 492 5.69 16.87 -13.21
CA HIS A 492 5.66 15.84 -14.25
C HIS A 492 4.91 16.31 -15.48
N VAL A 493 5.36 15.87 -16.65
CA VAL A 493 4.88 16.37 -17.94
C VAL A 493 4.54 15.21 -18.85
N ASP A 494 3.29 15.20 -19.31
CA ASP A 494 2.79 14.25 -20.29
C ASP A 494 3.25 14.63 -21.70
N GLY A 495 3.48 13.62 -22.53
CA GLY A 495 4.20 13.76 -23.79
C GLY A 495 3.45 14.54 -24.89
N ASP A 496 2.19 14.89 -24.68
CA ASP A 496 1.29 15.47 -25.68
C ASP A 496 1.76 16.83 -26.19
N GLY A 497 1.61 17.03 -27.51
CA GLY A 497 1.89 18.31 -28.15
C GLY A 497 3.38 18.61 -28.29
N PHE A 498 4.23 17.57 -28.30
CA PHE A 498 5.68 17.73 -28.36
C PHE A 498 6.13 18.53 -29.60
N MET A 499 5.42 18.36 -30.72
CA MET A 499 5.67 19.00 -32.01
C MET A 499 4.86 20.27 -32.26
N GLU A 500 4.02 20.72 -31.32
CA GLU A 500 3.11 21.85 -31.58
C GLU A 500 3.92 23.14 -31.80
N PRO A 501 3.69 23.89 -32.91
CA PRO A 501 4.38 25.17 -33.12
C PRO A 501 3.94 26.23 -32.12
N VAL A 502 4.87 27.09 -31.69
CA VAL A 502 4.55 28.25 -30.85
C VAL A 502 3.85 29.32 -31.69
N ARG A 503 2.61 29.67 -31.34
CA ARG A 503 1.77 30.57 -32.18
C ARG A 503 2.36 31.97 -32.38
N PHE A 504 3.17 32.44 -31.44
CA PHE A 504 3.82 33.75 -31.47
C PHE A 504 5.30 33.67 -31.86
N GLU A 505 5.83 32.47 -32.10
CA GLU A 505 7.19 32.21 -32.59
C GLU A 505 7.18 30.91 -33.43
N PRO A 506 6.55 30.90 -34.63
CA PRO A 506 6.15 29.66 -35.30
C PRO A 506 7.29 28.73 -35.73
N GLU A 507 8.53 29.25 -35.80
CA GLU A 507 9.73 28.48 -36.11
C GLU A 507 10.15 27.55 -34.96
N SER A 508 9.68 27.82 -33.74
CA SER A 508 9.99 27.08 -32.52
C SER A 508 8.87 26.10 -32.18
N LEU A 509 9.25 24.89 -31.78
CA LEU A 509 8.33 23.91 -31.19
C LEU A 509 8.05 24.28 -29.74
N ALA A 510 6.85 23.96 -29.24
CA ALA A 510 6.46 24.22 -27.85
C ALA A 510 7.45 23.61 -26.85
N THR A 511 7.97 22.42 -27.16
CA THR A 511 9.02 21.76 -26.38
C THR A 511 10.32 22.55 -26.30
N GLU A 512 10.80 23.10 -27.43
CA GLU A 512 12.01 23.92 -27.47
C GLU A 512 11.80 25.22 -26.66
N TYR A 513 10.62 25.83 -26.80
CA TYR A 513 10.27 27.01 -26.06
C TYR A 513 10.24 26.75 -24.54
N LEU A 514 9.66 25.64 -24.09
CA LEU A 514 9.66 25.23 -22.69
C LEU A 514 11.06 24.86 -22.16
N LEU A 515 11.92 24.26 -22.99
CA LEU A 515 13.33 24.01 -22.66
C LEU A 515 14.04 25.31 -22.27
N GLU A 516 13.94 26.36 -23.08
CA GLU A 516 14.61 27.63 -22.83
C GLU A 516 13.98 28.45 -21.69
N HIS A 517 12.65 28.43 -21.58
CA HIS A 517 11.92 29.37 -20.73
C HIS A 517 11.43 28.78 -19.41
N ILE A 518 11.33 27.46 -19.29
CA ILE A 518 10.95 26.75 -18.06
C ILE A 518 12.09 25.88 -17.56
N TYR A 519 12.46 24.82 -18.27
CA TYR A 519 13.33 23.78 -17.71
C TYR A 519 14.75 24.25 -17.41
N LYS A 520 15.31 25.17 -18.21
CA LYS A 520 16.60 25.83 -17.91
C LYS A 520 16.50 26.93 -16.85
N LYS A 521 15.30 27.48 -16.60
CA LYS A 521 15.08 28.59 -15.65
C LYS A 521 14.74 28.13 -14.24
N TYR A 522 14.11 26.97 -14.09
CA TYR A 522 13.71 26.41 -12.80
C TYR A 522 14.47 25.09 -12.53
N PRO A 523 15.68 25.13 -11.95
CA PRO A 523 16.55 23.97 -11.80
C PRO A 523 16.16 23.06 -10.61
N PHE A 524 15.00 22.42 -10.68
CA PHE A 524 14.56 21.40 -9.73
C PHE A 524 14.00 20.16 -10.45
N PRO A 525 13.76 19.04 -9.75
CA PRO A 525 13.29 17.79 -10.37
C PRO A 525 12.05 17.94 -11.26
N HIS A 526 12.22 17.60 -12.54
CA HIS A 526 11.13 17.39 -13.50
C HIS A 526 11.20 15.96 -14.01
N THR A 527 10.04 15.34 -14.21
CA THR A 527 9.96 14.03 -14.88
C THR A 527 9.18 14.21 -16.18
N LEU A 528 9.87 14.08 -17.31
CA LEU A 528 9.33 14.47 -18.62
C LEU A 528 9.15 13.22 -19.48
N SER A 529 7.92 12.98 -19.90
CA SER A 529 7.59 11.83 -20.73
C SER A 529 7.59 12.15 -22.23
N VAL A 530 7.69 11.12 -23.06
CA VAL A 530 7.47 11.23 -24.51
C VAL A 530 6.48 10.18 -24.97
N ILE A 531 5.63 10.55 -25.94
CA ILE A 531 4.83 9.59 -26.71
C ILE A 531 5.72 9.10 -27.85
N GLN A 532 6.06 7.81 -27.89
CA GLN A 532 6.96 7.31 -28.93
C GLN A 532 6.37 7.53 -30.34
N GLY A 533 5.05 7.37 -30.51
CA GLY A 533 4.34 7.59 -31.77
C GLY A 533 4.29 9.05 -32.21
N GLU A 534 4.65 10.01 -31.36
CA GLU A 534 4.86 11.40 -31.79
C GLU A 534 6.31 11.65 -32.17
N VAL A 535 7.26 11.19 -31.35
CA VAL A 535 8.70 11.54 -31.45
C VAL A 535 9.46 10.65 -32.44
N ASP A 536 9.08 9.39 -32.60
CA ASP A 536 9.80 8.40 -33.40
C ASP A 536 9.37 8.41 -34.87
N SER A 537 10.24 7.97 -35.77
CA SER A 537 10.01 7.97 -37.22
C SER A 537 8.96 6.94 -37.65
N ILE A 538 8.57 6.03 -36.77
CA ILE A 538 7.45 5.10 -36.96
C ILE A 538 6.09 5.78 -36.75
N GLY A 539 6.11 7.02 -36.26
CA GLY A 539 4.97 7.75 -35.74
C GLY A 539 4.26 8.67 -36.72
N LEU A 540 3.57 9.67 -36.17
CA LEU A 540 2.77 10.66 -36.90
C LEU A 540 3.61 11.70 -37.66
N TYR A 541 4.83 11.98 -37.21
CA TYR A 541 5.66 13.09 -37.70
C TYR A 541 7.09 12.65 -38.09
N PRO A 542 7.25 11.75 -39.08
CA PRO A 542 8.56 11.19 -39.44
C PRO A 542 9.58 12.25 -39.87
N GLU A 543 9.13 13.33 -40.52
CA GLU A 543 9.99 14.42 -40.98
C GLU A 543 10.54 15.28 -39.83
N LEU A 544 9.76 15.45 -38.76
CA LEU A 544 10.17 16.18 -37.56
C LEU A 544 10.94 15.31 -36.56
N SER A 545 10.91 13.97 -36.72
CA SER A 545 11.50 13.02 -35.77
C SER A 545 12.98 13.30 -35.44
N PRO A 546 13.88 13.61 -36.41
CA PRO A 546 15.27 13.95 -36.09
C PRO A 546 15.39 15.16 -35.15
N ARG A 547 14.60 16.23 -35.41
CA ARG A 547 14.56 17.44 -34.59
C ARG A 547 14.02 17.13 -33.20
N MET A 548 12.91 16.41 -33.10
CA MET A 548 12.31 16.07 -31.81
C MET A 548 13.21 15.18 -30.96
N LYS A 549 13.86 14.15 -31.54
CA LYS A 549 14.84 13.31 -30.82
C LYS A 549 16.02 14.12 -30.32
N GLN A 550 16.52 15.08 -31.10
CA GLN A 550 17.59 15.97 -30.66
C GLN A 550 17.14 16.80 -29.44
N VAL A 551 15.96 17.41 -29.51
CA VAL A 551 15.41 18.20 -28.39
C VAL A 551 15.16 17.33 -27.15
N SER A 552 14.66 16.10 -27.30
CA SER A 552 14.53 15.14 -26.19
C SER A 552 15.88 14.83 -25.54
N GLN A 553 16.94 14.63 -26.33
CA GLN A 553 18.29 14.41 -25.80
C GLN A 553 18.82 15.64 -25.04
N GLU A 554 18.54 16.85 -25.54
CA GLU A 554 18.91 18.09 -24.86
C GLU A 554 18.17 18.26 -23.53
N LEU A 555 16.85 17.99 -23.50
CA LEU A 555 16.06 17.94 -22.27
C LEU A 555 16.63 16.96 -21.25
N TYR A 556 16.87 15.71 -21.67
CA TYR A 556 17.36 14.66 -20.79
C TYR A 556 18.82 14.82 -20.35
N ARG A 557 19.59 15.70 -20.98
CA ARG A 557 20.92 16.11 -20.48
C ARG A 557 20.86 17.04 -19.28
N LEU A 558 19.76 17.77 -19.04
CA LEU A 558 19.64 18.64 -17.88
C LEU A 558 19.71 17.84 -16.57
N PRO A 559 20.57 18.20 -15.59
CA PRO A 559 20.81 17.36 -14.40
C PRO A 559 19.57 17.05 -13.55
N TRP A 560 18.56 17.90 -13.61
CA TRP A 560 17.32 17.82 -12.83
C TRP A 560 16.12 17.28 -13.63
N VAL A 561 16.36 16.66 -14.80
CA VAL A 561 15.31 16.04 -15.62
C VAL A 561 15.45 14.51 -15.61
N GLU A 562 14.37 13.82 -15.28
CA GLU A 562 14.20 12.36 -15.34
C GLU A 562 13.36 11.97 -16.57
N PRO A 563 13.80 10.99 -17.38
CA PRO A 563 13.04 10.49 -18.53
C PRO A 563 11.86 9.59 -18.12
N ALA A 564 10.75 9.72 -18.83
CA ALA A 564 9.57 8.87 -18.70
C ALA A 564 8.95 8.53 -20.07
N SER A 565 8.02 7.58 -20.09
CA SER A 565 7.20 7.28 -21.27
C SER A 565 5.76 7.66 -21.04
N HIS A 566 5.12 8.19 -22.09
CA HIS A 566 3.67 8.36 -22.18
C HIS A 566 3.10 7.40 -23.22
N THR A 567 3.55 6.15 -23.16
CA THR A 567 3.22 5.04 -24.06
C THR A 567 3.73 5.21 -25.50
N LEU A 568 3.37 4.26 -26.39
CA LEU A 568 3.71 4.33 -27.80
C LEU A 568 2.62 5.05 -28.59
N SER A 569 1.38 4.57 -28.50
CA SER A 569 0.29 5.08 -29.33
C SER A 569 -0.62 6.08 -28.61
N HIS A 570 -0.37 6.36 -27.33
CA HIS A 570 -1.29 7.09 -26.46
C HIS A 570 -2.69 6.47 -26.46
N PRO A 571 -2.89 5.27 -25.87
CA PRO A 571 -4.22 4.73 -25.66
C PRO A 571 -5.12 5.76 -24.96
N PHE A 572 -6.22 6.15 -25.60
CA PHE A 572 -7.24 7.03 -25.03
C PHE A 572 -8.15 6.27 -24.07
N PHE A 573 -8.36 4.97 -24.33
CA PHE A 573 -9.21 4.08 -23.56
C PHE A 573 -8.52 2.73 -23.39
N TRP A 574 -7.94 2.46 -22.23
CA TRP A 574 -7.04 1.30 -22.03
C TRP A 574 -7.76 -0.05 -22.14
N ALA A 575 -8.97 -0.16 -21.59
CA ALA A 575 -9.75 -1.40 -21.64
C ALA A 575 -10.21 -1.69 -23.08
N GLU A 576 -10.69 -0.67 -23.77
CA GLU A 576 -11.25 -0.75 -25.11
C GLU A 576 -10.18 -0.96 -26.17
N ALA A 577 -9.03 -0.27 -26.09
CA ALA A 577 -7.89 -0.51 -26.98
C ALA A 577 -7.44 -1.98 -26.90
N LYS A 578 -7.44 -2.55 -25.69
CA LYS A 578 -7.13 -3.96 -25.48
C LYS A 578 -8.24 -4.88 -26.01
N HIS A 579 -9.50 -4.58 -25.74
CA HIS A 579 -10.63 -5.39 -26.21
C HIS A 579 -10.78 -5.37 -27.73
N ALA A 580 -10.56 -4.22 -28.37
CA ALA A 580 -10.53 -4.09 -29.83
C ALA A 580 -9.46 -4.98 -30.44
N HIS A 581 -8.25 -5.02 -29.85
CA HIS A 581 -7.21 -5.97 -30.26
C HIS A 581 -7.62 -7.44 -30.11
N ASP A 582 -8.16 -7.82 -28.95
CA ASP A 582 -8.65 -9.19 -28.73
C ASP A 582 -9.76 -9.55 -29.73
N ALA A 583 -10.62 -8.59 -30.10
CA ALA A 583 -11.70 -8.76 -31.06
C ALA A 583 -11.21 -8.79 -32.52
N ILE A 584 -10.19 -8.00 -32.89
CA ILE A 584 -9.53 -8.02 -34.21
C ILE A 584 -8.92 -9.39 -34.48
N ALA A 585 -8.34 -10.03 -33.46
CA ALA A 585 -7.84 -11.39 -33.55
C ALA A 585 -8.94 -12.44 -33.85
N ILE A 586 -10.22 -12.08 -33.62
CA ILE A 586 -11.38 -12.96 -33.82
C ILE A 586 -12.19 -12.56 -35.08
N LYS A 587 -12.23 -11.27 -35.45
CA LYS A 587 -12.85 -10.73 -36.66
C LYS A 587 -12.18 -9.41 -37.06
N HIS A 588 -11.58 -9.32 -38.26
CA HIS A 588 -10.96 -8.12 -38.83
C HIS A 588 -11.86 -6.85 -38.81
N ARG A 589 -11.97 -6.14 -37.69
CA ARG A 589 -12.68 -4.85 -37.56
C ARG A 589 -11.74 -3.78 -37.01
N ALA A 590 -11.62 -2.64 -37.68
CA ALA A 590 -10.69 -1.56 -37.32
C ALA A 590 -10.86 -1.03 -35.87
N ASP A 591 -9.77 -0.47 -35.30
CA ASP A 591 -9.67 0.23 -34.00
C ASP A 591 -10.57 1.48 -33.90
N ARG A 592 -11.89 1.30 -33.89
CA ARG A 592 -12.87 2.38 -33.72
C ARG A 592 -14.02 1.97 -32.81
N SER A 593 -14.33 2.81 -31.82
CA SER A 593 -15.61 2.73 -31.09
C SER A 593 -16.75 3.18 -32.00
N HIS A 594 -17.94 2.58 -31.88
CA HIS A 594 -19.14 3.08 -32.53
C HIS A 594 -19.95 3.86 -31.50
N ASN A 595 -20.13 5.16 -31.68
CA ASN A 595 -21.12 5.92 -30.91
C ASN A 595 -22.54 5.69 -31.47
N HIS A 596 -23.58 6.06 -30.72
CA HIS A 596 -24.99 5.97 -31.16
C HIS A 596 -25.33 6.86 -32.38
N LYS A 597 -24.34 7.59 -32.93
CA LYS A 597 -24.45 8.45 -34.11
C LYS A 597 -23.64 7.95 -35.33
N GLY A 598 -22.99 6.79 -35.26
CA GLY A 598 -22.27 6.19 -36.38
C GLY A 598 -20.91 6.81 -36.74
N GLU A 599 -20.37 7.72 -35.93
CA GLU A 599 -19.03 8.30 -36.11
C GLU A 599 -18.01 7.56 -35.24
N GLY A 600 -17.02 6.92 -35.86
CA GLY A 600 -16.09 6.07 -35.11
C GLY A 600 -14.98 6.84 -34.41
N LYS A 601 -14.92 6.87 -33.07
CA LYS A 601 -13.76 7.43 -32.34
C LYS A 601 -12.60 6.43 -32.31
N LEU A 602 -11.37 6.89 -32.58
CA LEU A 602 -10.14 6.10 -32.45
C LEU A 602 -9.86 5.79 -30.98
N TYR A 603 -9.26 4.62 -30.70
CA TYR A 603 -8.86 4.22 -29.34
C TYR A 603 -7.44 4.66 -28.95
N HIS A 604 -6.65 5.12 -29.93
CA HIS A 604 -5.27 5.60 -29.77
C HIS A 604 -4.91 6.48 -30.98
N LEU A 605 -3.72 7.08 -31.00
CA LEU A 605 -3.20 7.85 -32.15
C LEU A 605 -3.17 6.99 -33.43
N PRO A 606 -3.48 7.55 -34.61
CA PRO A 606 -3.61 6.80 -35.87
C PRO A 606 -2.23 6.43 -36.47
N LEU A 607 -1.46 5.62 -35.76
CA LEU A 607 -0.16 5.15 -36.20
C LEU A 607 -0.29 4.16 -37.37
N LYS A 608 0.54 4.30 -38.39
CA LYS A 608 0.50 3.44 -39.59
C LYS A 608 0.83 1.99 -39.22
N ASN A 609 -0.03 1.05 -39.63
CA ASN A 609 0.12 -0.40 -39.40
C ASN A 609 0.28 -0.79 -37.92
N TYR A 610 -0.25 0.02 -37.02
CA TYR A 610 -0.21 -0.26 -35.60
C TYR A 610 -1.30 -1.26 -35.20
N VAL A 611 -0.94 -2.10 -34.23
CA VAL A 611 -1.84 -3.02 -33.53
C VAL A 611 -1.46 -2.93 -32.06
N PHE A 612 -2.46 -2.81 -31.19
CA PHE A 612 -2.23 -2.69 -29.75
C PHE A 612 -1.38 -3.83 -29.21
N SER A 613 -0.36 -3.49 -28.43
CA SER A 613 0.49 -4.46 -27.73
C SER A 613 0.89 -3.89 -26.38
N LEU A 614 0.50 -4.60 -25.32
CA LEU A 614 0.84 -4.21 -23.95
C LEU A 614 2.35 -4.04 -23.77
N VAL A 615 3.17 -4.88 -24.41
CA VAL A 615 4.64 -4.80 -24.34
C VAL A 615 5.15 -3.51 -25.00
N ARG A 616 4.59 -3.17 -26.17
CA ARG A 616 4.98 -1.98 -26.94
C ARG A 616 4.54 -0.69 -26.24
N GLU A 617 3.33 -0.68 -25.70
CA GLU A 617 2.76 0.47 -24.98
C GLU A 617 3.38 0.74 -23.61
N THR A 618 4.16 -0.22 -23.07
CA THR A 618 4.73 -0.09 -21.73
C THR A 618 6.24 -0.24 -21.75
N LYS A 619 6.75 -1.48 -21.74
CA LYS A 619 8.18 -1.75 -21.62
C LYS A 619 8.99 -1.13 -22.76
N GLU A 620 8.58 -1.34 -24.01
CA GLU A 620 9.39 -0.87 -25.14
C GLU A 620 9.31 0.65 -25.33
N SER A 621 8.15 1.28 -25.07
CA SER A 621 8.05 2.74 -25.10
C SER A 621 8.86 3.40 -23.96
N VAL A 622 8.96 2.75 -22.79
CA VAL A 622 9.89 3.14 -21.72
C VAL A 622 11.33 2.99 -22.17
N ASP A 623 11.71 1.83 -22.74
CA ASP A 623 13.07 1.62 -23.24
C ASP A 623 13.43 2.66 -24.33
N PHE A 624 12.48 3.04 -25.19
CA PHE A 624 12.65 4.11 -26.18
C PHE A 624 12.93 5.46 -25.51
N ALA A 625 12.12 5.89 -24.53
CA ALA A 625 12.34 7.14 -23.83
C ALA A 625 13.71 7.17 -23.13
N LEU A 626 14.09 6.06 -22.48
CA LEU A 626 15.41 5.94 -21.84
C LEU A 626 16.56 6.00 -22.85
N SER A 627 16.38 5.48 -24.06
CA SER A 627 17.41 5.53 -25.12
C SER A 627 17.79 6.96 -25.54
N LEU A 628 16.91 7.94 -25.29
CA LEU A 628 17.15 9.36 -25.56
C LEU A 628 17.93 10.04 -24.42
N ALA A 629 18.06 9.40 -23.25
CA ALA A 629 18.74 9.95 -22.08
C ALA A 629 20.20 9.46 -21.96
N PRO A 630 21.08 10.21 -21.26
CA PRO A 630 22.41 9.73 -20.86
C PRO A 630 22.34 8.40 -20.09
N LYS A 631 23.35 7.54 -20.23
CA LYS A 631 23.38 6.17 -19.67
C LYS A 631 23.11 6.15 -18.16
N GLU A 632 23.62 7.11 -17.43
CA GLU A 632 23.45 7.26 -15.98
C GLU A 632 22.00 7.50 -15.54
N LYS A 633 21.11 7.89 -16.47
CA LYS A 633 19.67 8.10 -16.22
C LYS A 633 18.78 6.96 -16.71
N GLN A 634 19.35 5.90 -17.29
CA GLN A 634 18.58 4.80 -17.91
C GLN A 634 18.15 3.71 -16.93
N SER A 635 18.39 3.88 -15.62
CA SER A 635 18.06 2.87 -14.61
C SER A 635 16.63 2.95 -14.09
N THR A 636 16.05 4.16 -14.04
CA THR A 636 14.71 4.39 -13.51
C THR A 636 13.71 4.31 -14.65
N LYS A 637 12.74 3.40 -14.54
CA LYS A 637 11.70 3.20 -15.54
C LYS A 637 10.41 3.86 -15.08
N VAL A 638 9.97 4.91 -15.78
CA VAL A 638 8.76 5.66 -15.42
C VAL A 638 7.78 5.68 -16.58
N LEU A 639 6.50 5.45 -16.29
CA LEU A 639 5.40 5.50 -17.24
C LEU A 639 4.26 6.36 -16.69
N PHE A 640 3.76 7.28 -17.49
CA PHE A 640 2.56 8.06 -17.20
C PHE A 640 1.39 7.49 -17.99
N TRP A 641 0.30 7.11 -17.30
CA TRP A 641 -0.88 6.56 -17.98
C TRP A 641 -1.49 7.61 -18.90
N SER A 642 -1.70 7.25 -20.16
CA SER A 642 -2.36 8.09 -21.16
C SER A 642 -3.88 7.96 -21.09
N GLY A 643 -4.57 8.91 -21.71
CA GLY A 643 -6.01 8.84 -21.97
C GLY A 643 -6.85 8.87 -20.70
N ASP A 644 -7.81 7.94 -20.61
CA ASP A 644 -8.69 7.76 -19.44
C ASP A 644 -7.96 7.43 -18.14
N CYS A 645 -6.67 7.09 -18.21
CA CYS A 645 -5.87 6.67 -17.07
C CYS A 645 -6.49 5.49 -16.32
N LEU A 646 -7.15 4.55 -17.00
CA LEU A 646 -7.77 3.37 -16.39
C LEU A 646 -7.08 2.07 -16.84
N PRO A 647 -5.83 1.82 -16.40
CA PRO A 647 -5.13 0.59 -16.73
C PRO A 647 -5.86 -0.63 -16.16
N THR A 648 -5.96 -1.69 -16.95
CA THR A 648 -6.51 -2.97 -16.44
C THR A 648 -5.59 -3.60 -15.38
N ARG A 649 -6.14 -4.48 -14.53
CA ARG A 649 -5.34 -5.32 -13.61
C ARG A 649 -4.17 -6.02 -14.31
N LYS A 650 -4.39 -6.53 -15.53
CA LYS A 650 -3.33 -7.20 -16.33
C LYS A 650 -2.22 -6.23 -16.74
N THR A 651 -2.58 -5.00 -17.09
CA THR A 651 -1.63 -3.91 -17.42
C THR A 651 -0.78 -3.55 -16.21
N LEU A 652 -1.41 -3.30 -15.06
CA LEU A 652 -0.72 -3.01 -13.79
C LEU A 652 0.22 -4.16 -13.40
N ALA A 653 -0.26 -5.40 -13.51
CA ALA A 653 0.53 -6.59 -13.23
C ALA A 653 1.78 -6.72 -14.11
N TYR A 654 1.66 -6.39 -15.39
CA TYR A 654 2.79 -6.42 -16.31
C TYR A 654 3.82 -5.33 -15.96
N VAL A 655 3.35 -4.09 -15.80
CA VAL A 655 4.20 -2.91 -15.52
C VAL A 655 5.01 -3.10 -14.24
N GLU A 656 4.39 -3.53 -13.15
CA GLU A 656 5.11 -3.73 -11.88
C GLU A 656 6.15 -4.85 -11.98
N ARG A 657 5.85 -5.95 -12.68
CA ARG A 657 6.81 -7.06 -12.88
C ARG A 657 8.02 -6.66 -13.72
N GLN A 658 7.90 -5.62 -14.56
CA GLN A 658 9.02 -5.07 -15.31
C GLN A 658 9.84 -4.05 -14.51
N GLY A 659 9.43 -3.76 -13.27
CA GLY A 659 10.03 -2.73 -12.41
C GLY A 659 9.74 -1.31 -12.90
N ILE A 660 8.64 -1.11 -13.63
CA ILE A 660 8.22 0.20 -14.12
C ILE A 660 7.37 0.87 -13.03
N LEU A 661 7.73 2.10 -12.69
CA LEU A 661 6.96 2.97 -11.80
C LEU A 661 5.95 3.74 -12.63
N ALA A 662 4.66 3.70 -12.25
CA ALA A 662 3.62 4.36 -13.02
C ALA A 662 2.68 5.22 -12.18
N MET A 663 2.22 6.32 -12.77
CA MET A 663 1.19 7.21 -12.20
C MET A 663 0.32 7.86 -13.28
N ASN A 664 -0.67 8.63 -12.82
CA ASN A 664 -1.75 9.35 -13.52
C ASN A 664 -3.13 8.76 -13.17
N GLY A 665 -4.17 9.56 -13.42
CA GLY A 665 -5.51 9.37 -12.89
C GLY A 665 -5.72 10.08 -11.55
N GLY A 666 -6.98 10.16 -11.12
CA GLY A 666 -7.40 10.89 -9.93
C GLY A 666 -7.56 12.39 -10.18
N ASP A 667 -8.74 12.93 -9.89
CA ASP A 667 -9.11 14.30 -10.24
C ASP A 667 -9.11 15.25 -9.03
N THR A 668 -7.92 15.70 -8.63
CA THR A 668 -7.82 16.77 -7.61
C THR A 668 -7.84 18.14 -8.27
N THR A 669 -8.95 18.86 -8.11
CA THR A 669 -9.25 20.16 -8.74
C THR A 669 -9.92 21.18 -7.81
N ILE A 670 -9.97 20.89 -6.50
CA ILE A 670 -10.60 21.79 -5.51
C ILE A 670 -10.11 23.23 -5.68
N SER A 671 -11.03 24.19 -5.60
CA SER A 671 -10.73 25.61 -5.79
C SER A 671 -11.67 26.46 -4.97
N LYS A 672 -11.41 27.77 -4.88
CA LYS A 672 -12.30 28.70 -4.14
C LYS A 672 -13.71 28.76 -4.72
N LYS A 673 -13.87 28.44 -6.01
CA LYS A 673 -15.17 28.40 -6.70
C LYS A 673 -15.92 27.09 -6.47
N ASN A 674 -15.20 25.99 -6.30
CA ASN A 674 -15.74 24.68 -6.01
C ASN A 674 -14.98 24.09 -4.79
N PRO A 675 -15.25 24.58 -3.57
CA PRO A 675 -14.49 24.23 -2.37
C PRO A 675 -14.94 22.91 -1.73
N TRP A 676 -15.28 21.91 -2.54
CA TRP A 676 -15.91 20.66 -2.09
C TRP A 676 -14.87 19.53 -2.04
N LEU A 677 -14.96 18.69 -1.01
CA LEU A 677 -14.06 17.54 -0.82
C LEU A 677 -14.16 16.52 -1.95
N SER A 678 -15.30 16.46 -2.66
CA SER A 678 -15.49 15.64 -3.86
C SER A 678 -14.53 15.99 -5.02
N HIS A 679 -13.88 17.15 -4.96
CA HIS A 679 -12.82 17.56 -5.90
C HIS A 679 -11.40 17.23 -5.42
N ILE A 680 -11.25 16.30 -4.46
CA ILE A 680 -9.95 15.82 -3.98
C ILE A 680 -9.92 14.29 -4.07
N ALA A 681 -9.14 13.77 -5.02
CA ALA A 681 -8.97 12.34 -5.20
C ALA A 681 -8.14 11.69 -4.06
N PRO A 682 -8.23 10.38 -3.84
CA PRO A 682 -7.29 9.64 -2.98
C PRO A 682 -5.87 9.55 -3.59
N PHE A 683 -4.92 8.92 -2.91
CA PHE A 683 -3.56 8.72 -3.44
C PHE A 683 -3.47 7.65 -4.54
N GLY A 684 -4.52 6.84 -4.72
CA GLY A 684 -4.52 5.71 -5.63
C GLY A 684 -5.74 4.81 -5.48
N LEU A 685 -5.76 3.75 -6.29
CA LEU A 685 -6.83 2.75 -6.34
C LEU A 685 -6.23 1.34 -6.39
N GLN A 686 -6.81 0.42 -5.62
CA GLN A 686 -6.40 -0.97 -5.60
C GLN A 686 -7.07 -1.76 -6.73
N HIS A 687 -6.27 -2.57 -7.43
CA HIS A 687 -6.71 -3.61 -8.35
C HIS A 687 -6.10 -4.95 -7.92
N ASP A 688 -6.82 -5.69 -7.08
CA ASP A 688 -6.34 -6.90 -6.41
C ASP A 688 -5.01 -6.65 -5.68
N GLU A 689 -3.91 -7.31 -6.07
CA GLU A 689 -2.60 -7.18 -5.44
C GLU A 689 -1.84 -5.90 -5.88
N TYR A 690 -2.38 -5.15 -6.84
CA TYR A 690 -1.72 -4.02 -7.50
C TYR A 690 -2.34 -2.68 -7.09
N TRP A 691 -1.53 -1.63 -7.11
CA TRP A 691 -1.96 -0.27 -6.84
C TRP A 691 -1.71 0.62 -8.05
N GLN A 692 -2.76 1.30 -8.51
CA GLN A 692 -2.61 2.45 -9.39
C GLN A 692 -2.37 3.68 -8.53
N ILE A 693 -1.24 4.36 -8.73
CA ILE A 693 -0.91 5.61 -8.03
C ILE A 693 -1.42 6.80 -8.82
N TYR A 694 -2.15 7.70 -8.16
CA TYR A 694 -2.72 8.90 -8.77
C TYR A 694 -1.77 10.08 -8.76
N THR A 695 -2.09 11.07 -9.60
CA THR A 695 -1.44 12.38 -9.52
C THR A 695 -1.85 13.12 -8.23
N GLY A 696 -0.96 13.96 -7.70
CA GLY A 696 -1.31 14.88 -6.62
C GLY A 696 -2.38 15.92 -7.00
N GLN A 697 -2.33 16.43 -8.24
CA GLN A 697 -3.21 17.47 -8.78
C GLN A 697 -3.38 17.30 -10.30
N GLN A 698 -4.50 17.78 -10.84
CA GLN A 698 -4.81 17.69 -12.27
C GLN A 698 -3.99 18.66 -13.14
N ASN A 699 -3.91 18.30 -14.42
CA ASN A 699 -3.19 19.06 -15.45
C ASN A 699 -3.99 20.23 -16.01
N GLU A 700 -3.36 21.04 -16.86
CA GLU A 700 -3.97 22.20 -17.52
C GLU A 700 -5.17 21.85 -18.39
N ASN A 701 -5.29 20.62 -18.89
CA ASN A 701 -6.39 20.19 -19.75
C ASN A 701 -7.74 20.45 -19.06
N VAL A 702 -7.86 20.06 -17.78
CA VAL A 702 -9.08 20.24 -16.99
C VAL A 702 -9.40 21.72 -16.74
N TYR A 703 -8.38 22.54 -16.45
CA TYR A 703 -8.57 23.97 -16.21
C TYR A 703 -8.83 24.79 -17.48
N THR A 704 -8.68 24.18 -18.66
CA THR A 704 -8.83 24.83 -19.96
C THR A 704 -9.94 24.21 -20.81
N ASN A 705 -10.86 23.44 -20.21
CA ASN A 705 -11.97 22.76 -20.88
C ASN A 705 -11.49 21.92 -22.07
N ASP A 706 -10.63 20.93 -21.82
CA ASP A 706 -10.05 20.07 -22.86
C ASP A 706 -9.27 20.84 -23.93
N TRP A 707 -8.47 21.83 -23.48
CA TRP A 707 -7.72 22.73 -24.36
C TRP A 707 -8.59 23.53 -25.34
N LEU A 708 -9.86 23.77 -25.00
CA LEU A 708 -10.78 24.67 -25.75
C LEU A 708 -10.76 26.12 -25.22
N GLY A 709 -10.11 26.34 -24.08
CA GLY A 709 -9.95 27.63 -23.44
C GLY A 709 -10.93 27.86 -22.27
N PRO A 710 -10.68 28.88 -21.42
CA PRO A 710 -9.65 29.91 -21.58
C PRO A 710 -8.23 29.37 -21.30
N PHE A 711 -7.28 29.65 -22.20
CA PHE A 711 -5.90 29.10 -22.12
C PHE A 711 -5.07 29.58 -20.92
N TRP A 712 -5.55 30.57 -20.17
CA TRP A 712 -4.92 31.02 -18.93
C TRP A 712 -5.42 30.27 -17.69
N GLY A 713 -6.42 29.39 -17.83
CA GLY A 713 -7.16 28.79 -16.71
C GLY A 713 -6.29 28.01 -15.72
N TYR A 714 -5.19 27.41 -16.19
CA TYR A 714 -4.30 26.61 -15.33
C TYR A 714 -3.74 27.38 -14.13
N ARG A 715 -3.65 28.72 -14.20
CA ARG A 715 -3.22 29.57 -13.08
C ARG A 715 -4.03 29.33 -11.78
N ASP A 716 -5.27 28.84 -11.92
CA ASP A 716 -6.17 28.57 -10.80
C ASP A 716 -5.76 27.30 -10.02
N ALA A 717 -4.82 26.47 -10.53
CA ALA A 717 -4.22 25.36 -9.79
C ALA A 717 -3.53 25.81 -8.48
N VAL A 718 -3.12 27.07 -8.39
CA VAL A 718 -2.61 27.65 -7.13
C VAL A 718 -3.65 27.61 -6.01
N ASP A 719 -4.94 27.79 -6.32
CA ASP A 719 -6.01 27.64 -5.32
C ASP A 719 -6.05 26.18 -4.81
N THR A 720 -5.91 25.21 -5.72
CA THR A 720 -5.84 23.79 -5.36
C THR A 720 -4.65 23.50 -4.44
N PHE A 721 -3.47 24.06 -4.73
CA PHE A 721 -2.30 23.88 -3.86
C PHE A 721 -2.53 24.45 -2.46
N VAL A 722 -3.12 25.64 -2.35
CA VAL A 722 -3.40 26.29 -1.05
C VAL A 722 -4.45 25.51 -0.25
N MET A 723 -5.55 25.10 -0.89
CA MET A 723 -6.67 24.43 -0.22
C MET A 723 -6.40 22.98 0.15
N THR A 724 -5.35 22.38 -0.42
CA THR A 724 -4.87 21.04 -0.04
C THR A 724 -3.71 21.08 0.97
N GLU A 725 -3.34 22.27 1.46
CA GLU A 725 -2.44 22.46 2.61
C GLU A 725 -3.20 22.81 3.88
N GLU A 726 -4.16 23.72 3.77
CA GLU A 726 -4.90 24.29 4.90
C GLU A 726 -6.40 24.02 4.78
N PRO A 727 -7.10 23.63 5.86
CA PRO A 727 -6.58 23.42 7.23
C PRO A 727 -5.92 22.04 7.45
N ARG A 728 -5.92 21.19 6.41
CA ARG A 728 -5.35 19.84 6.44
C ARG A 728 -4.46 19.67 5.21
N ARG A 729 -3.22 19.21 5.41
CA ARG A 729 -2.35 18.82 4.31
C ARG A 729 -2.86 17.49 3.73
N LEU A 730 -3.50 17.55 2.57
CA LEU A 730 -4.13 16.41 1.90
C LEU A 730 -3.33 15.93 0.69
N LYS A 731 -2.54 16.80 0.05
CA LYS A 731 -1.79 16.48 -1.18
C LYS A 731 -0.39 17.10 -1.18
N PRO A 732 0.59 16.55 -1.93
CA PRO A 732 1.82 17.27 -2.27
C PRO A 732 1.49 18.49 -3.17
N ILE A 733 2.49 19.26 -3.61
CA ILE A 733 2.37 20.20 -4.73
C ILE A 733 2.83 19.47 -5.99
N ASN A 734 1.91 19.16 -6.91
CA ASN A 734 2.23 18.57 -8.21
C ASN A 734 1.98 19.57 -9.34
N ILE A 735 3.05 19.97 -10.03
CA ILE A 735 2.96 20.75 -11.28
C ILE A 735 2.83 19.74 -12.43
N TYR A 736 1.60 19.50 -12.87
CA TYR A 736 1.25 18.54 -13.92
C TYR A 736 0.74 19.27 -15.17
N TYR A 737 1.35 19.04 -16.33
CA TYR A 737 0.90 19.63 -17.60
C TYR A 737 1.44 18.87 -18.83
N HIS A 738 1.17 19.37 -20.04
CA HIS A 738 1.64 18.81 -21.31
C HIS A 738 2.52 19.79 -22.09
N PHE A 739 3.29 19.33 -23.08
CA PHE A 739 4.20 20.21 -23.84
C PHE A 739 3.48 21.31 -24.62
N TYR A 740 2.25 21.09 -25.08
CA TYR A 740 1.45 22.12 -25.74
C TYR A 740 1.19 23.36 -24.85
N SER A 741 1.40 23.29 -23.54
CA SER A 741 1.33 24.48 -22.66
C SER A 741 2.27 25.60 -23.11
N GLY A 742 3.36 25.28 -23.82
CA GLY A 742 4.27 26.26 -24.43
C GLY A 742 3.77 26.92 -25.72
N SER A 743 2.72 26.40 -26.36
CA SER A 743 2.33 26.81 -27.72
C SER A 743 1.57 28.14 -27.77
N LYS A 744 0.90 28.53 -26.67
CA LYS A 744 0.08 29.76 -26.59
C LYS A 744 0.62 30.69 -25.50
N LEU A 745 0.61 32.00 -25.76
CA LEU A 745 1.14 32.99 -24.83
C LEU A 745 0.41 32.96 -23.47
N ALA A 746 -0.91 32.81 -23.49
CA ALA A 746 -1.73 32.77 -22.27
C ALA A 746 -1.47 31.52 -21.42
N SER A 747 -1.29 30.34 -22.02
CA SER A 747 -1.00 29.11 -21.29
C SER A 747 0.42 29.11 -20.74
N PHE A 748 1.39 29.60 -21.52
CA PHE A 748 2.76 29.75 -21.07
C PHE A 748 2.85 30.67 -19.84
N HIS A 749 2.18 31.82 -19.85
CA HIS A 749 2.16 32.71 -18.68
C HIS A 749 1.43 32.11 -17.47
N ALA A 750 0.39 31.31 -17.68
CA ALA A 750 -0.27 30.58 -16.59
C ALA A 750 0.67 29.55 -15.97
N LEU A 751 1.37 28.78 -16.80
CA LEU A 751 2.38 27.81 -16.36
C LEU A 751 3.52 28.51 -15.61
N LYS A 752 4.09 29.58 -16.17
CA LYS A 752 5.16 30.34 -15.53
C LYS A 752 4.75 30.85 -14.15
N ARG A 753 3.51 31.34 -14.00
CA ARG A 753 2.97 31.80 -12.71
C ARG A 753 2.95 30.69 -11.66
N ILE A 754 2.62 29.45 -12.05
CA ILE A 754 2.64 28.30 -11.14
C ILE A 754 4.07 27.99 -10.70
N TYR A 755 5.01 27.96 -11.64
CA TYR A 755 6.42 27.76 -11.31
C TYR A 755 6.94 28.85 -10.38
N ASP A 756 6.68 30.13 -10.70
CA ASP A 756 7.06 31.27 -9.86
C ASP A 756 6.49 31.17 -8.44
N TRP A 757 5.24 30.71 -8.30
CA TRP A 757 4.61 30.50 -7.00
C TRP A 757 5.23 29.32 -6.23
N ALA A 758 5.46 28.19 -6.91
CA ALA A 758 5.94 26.95 -6.30
C ALA A 758 7.38 27.09 -5.76
N ILE A 759 8.27 27.79 -6.47
CA ILE A 759 9.66 27.97 -6.02
C ILE A 759 9.80 28.89 -4.80
N GLN A 760 8.78 29.70 -4.50
CA GLN A 760 8.76 30.53 -3.29
C GLN A 760 8.42 29.73 -2.03
N GLN A 761 7.93 28.49 -2.20
CA GLN A 761 7.55 27.63 -1.09
C GLN A 761 8.75 26.86 -0.54
N LYS A 762 8.82 26.70 0.79
CA LYS A 762 9.75 25.77 1.44
C LYS A 762 9.29 24.33 1.24
N THR A 763 9.81 23.69 0.19
CA THR A 763 9.40 22.34 -0.23
C THR A 763 10.55 21.34 -0.27
N SER A 764 10.19 20.06 -0.15
CA SER A 764 11.06 18.92 -0.47
C SER A 764 10.88 18.55 -1.93
N LYS A 765 11.96 18.55 -2.70
CA LYS A 765 11.86 18.51 -4.17
C LYS A 765 12.16 17.10 -4.68
N LEU A 766 11.14 16.41 -5.19
CA LEU A 766 11.23 15.00 -5.59
C LEU A 766 10.93 14.82 -7.09
N TYR A 767 11.56 13.81 -7.70
CA TYR A 767 11.10 13.29 -9.00
C TYR A 767 9.77 12.56 -8.85
N ALA A 768 9.04 12.40 -9.96
CA ALA A 768 7.81 11.63 -9.97
C ALA A 768 8.06 10.17 -9.56
N SER A 769 9.17 9.55 -9.99
CA SER A 769 9.57 8.20 -9.56
C SER A 769 9.64 8.04 -8.04
N GLN A 770 10.19 9.02 -7.34
CA GLN A 770 10.32 9.03 -5.88
C GLN A 770 8.96 9.22 -5.20
N TYR A 771 8.09 10.07 -5.76
CA TYR A 771 6.72 10.22 -5.27
C TYR A 771 5.91 8.93 -5.44
N ILE A 772 5.99 8.27 -6.60
CA ILE A 772 5.31 6.99 -6.86
C ILE A 772 5.68 5.95 -5.81
N GLN A 773 6.97 5.83 -5.52
CA GLN A 773 7.46 4.92 -4.49
C GLN A 773 6.92 5.28 -3.10
N THR A 774 6.96 6.55 -2.72
CA THR A 774 6.43 7.05 -1.43
C THR A 774 4.93 6.80 -1.29
N ALA A 775 4.14 7.10 -2.31
CA ALA A 775 2.70 6.87 -2.32
C ALA A 775 2.35 5.37 -2.30
N ALA A 776 3.08 4.52 -3.04
CA ALA A 776 2.90 3.07 -2.94
C ALA A 776 3.26 2.53 -1.55
N ASP A 777 4.30 3.07 -0.91
CA ASP A 777 4.74 2.63 0.42
C ASP A 777 3.72 3.02 1.52
N PHE A 778 2.91 4.08 1.33
CA PHE A 778 1.75 4.38 2.19
C PHE A 778 0.80 3.18 2.28
N TYR A 779 0.41 2.60 1.15
CA TYR A 779 -0.49 1.45 1.13
C TYR A 779 0.14 0.18 1.71
N ARG A 780 1.46 0.09 1.69
CA ARG A 780 2.20 -1.13 2.08
C ARG A 780 2.74 -1.09 3.51
N THR A 781 2.73 0.06 4.17
CA THR A 781 3.31 0.24 5.50
C THR A 781 2.54 -0.54 6.57
N ALA A 782 3.26 -1.35 7.33
CA ALA A 782 2.78 -2.02 8.53
C ALA A 782 3.17 -1.23 9.79
N ILE A 783 2.28 -1.22 10.78
CA ILE A 783 2.50 -0.56 12.06
C ILE A 783 2.17 -1.56 13.18
N ALA A 784 3.02 -1.61 14.20
CA ALA A 784 2.85 -2.43 15.39
C ALA A 784 2.92 -1.57 16.64
N LYS A 785 2.23 -2.00 17.69
CA LYS A 785 2.35 -1.44 19.03
C LYS A 785 3.16 -2.40 19.91
N ILE A 786 4.23 -1.90 20.51
CA ILE A 786 5.14 -2.69 21.36
C ILE A 786 5.41 -1.88 22.62
N ASP A 787 4.89 -2.34 23.77
CA ASP A 787 5.11 -1.72 25.09
C ASP A 787 4.85 -0.19 25.16
N GLY A 788 3.84 0.29 24.43
CA GLY A 788 3.49 1.72 24.38
C GLY A 788 4.26 2.53 23.32
N GLU A 789 5.14 1.89 22.57
CA GLU A 789 5.88 2.47 21.44
C GLU A 789 5.36 1.93 20.11
N TYR A 790 5.82 2.55 19.02
CA TYR A 790 5.44 2.13 17.67
C TYR A 790 6.62 1.56 16.90
N GLU A 791 6.40 0.43 16.24
CA GLU A 791 7.29 -0.07 15.21
C GLU A 791 6.63 0.14 13.85
N VAL A 792 7.40 0.63 12.88
CA VAL A 792 6.94 0.83 11.51
C VAL A 792 7.81 0.03 10.55
N ARG A 793 7.17 -0.74 9.66
CA ARG A 793 7.82 -1.60 8.68
C ARG A 793 7.31 -1.30 7.27
N ASN A 794 8.21 -0.90 6.37
CA ASN A 794 7.91 -0.63 4.96
C ASN A 794 9.17 -0.77 4.08
N LEU A 795 9.12 -0.37 2.80
CA LEU A 795 10.25 -0.53 1.88
C LEU A 795 11.37 0.51 2.05
N GLY A 796 11.16 1.55 2.86
CA GLY A 796 12.12 2.61 3.15
C GLY A 796 11.93 3.87 2.29
N TYR A 797 10.85 3.94 1.50
CA TYR A 797 10.56 5.07 0.63
C TYR A 797 9.74 6.13 1.36
N LEU A 798 8.68 5.73 2.06
CA LEU A 798 7.94 6.63 2.94
C LEU A 798 8.69 6.80 4.26
N LYS A 799 9.05 8.05 4.55
CA LYS A 799 9.94 8.45 5.64
C LYS A 799 9.34 9.50 6.57
N THR A 800 8.11 9.94 6.32
CA THR A 800 7.41 10.88 7.20
C THR A 800 6.20 10.22 7.86
N PHE A 801 6.08 10.38 9.17
CA PHE A 801 4.93 9.93 9.93
C PHE A 801 4.34 11.09 10.71
N ARG A 802 3.04 11.35 10.51
CA ARG A 802 2.31 12.43 11.16
C ARG A 802 1.63 11.94 12.44
N LEU A 803 1.74 12.74 13.50
CA LEU A 803 1.03 12.56 14.76
C LEU A 803 0.09 13.75 14.99
N GLU A 804 -1.08 13.46 15.55
CA GLU A 804 -2.02 14.50 15.95
C GLU A 804 -1.46 15.31 17.15
N GLY A 805 -1.57 16.63 17.07
CA GLY A 805 -1.12 17.54 18.12
C GLY A 805 0.40 17.77 18.16
N THR A 806 0.85 18.30 19.30
CA THR A 806 2.26 18.56 19.60
C THR A 806 2.84 17.35 20.33
N ALA A 807 3.65 16.55 19.63
CA ALA A 807 4.32 15.38 20.17
C ALA A 807 5.84 15.54 20.06
N HIS A 808 6.60 15.00 21.01
CA HIS A 808 8.07 15.02 20.95
C HIS A 808 8.59 13.60 20.74
N ALA A 809 9.54 13.42 19.82
CA ALA A 809 10.19 12.13 19.64
C ALA A 809 11.46 12.05 20.49
N ASN A 810 11.63 10.95 21.21
CA ASN A 810 12.88 10.65 21.90
C ASN A 810 13.89 10.08 20.88
N ILE A 811 14.71 10.95 20.31
CA ILE A 811 15.68 10.59 19.25
C ILE A 811 16.68 9.52 19.72
N ARG A 812 17.06 9.56 21.00
CA ARG A 812 18.05 8.65 21.58
C ARG A 812 17.49 7.24 21.84
N ALA A 813 16.24 7.15 22.29
CA ALA A 813 15.56 5.88 22.53
C ALA A 813 14.99 5.27 21.24
N SER A 814 14.71 6.12 20.25
CA SER A 814 14.21 5.69 18.94
C SER A 814 15.29 5.05 18.07
N ARG A 815 14.85 4.23 17.11
CA ARG A 815 15.71 3.68 16.06
C ARG A 815 15.23 4.14 14.70
N GLY A 816 16.04 4.94 14.01
CA GLY A 816 15.74 5.47 12.69
C GLY A 816 14.92 6.75 12.67
N VAL A 817 14.57 7.34 13.82
CA VAL A 817 13.94 8.66 13.89
C VAL A 817 15.02 9.73 13.88
N ALA A 818 14.96 10.65 12.92
CA ALA A 818 15.95 11.70 12.70
C ALA A 818 15.54 13.07 13.25
N GLY A 819 14.25 13.31 13.43
CA GLY A 819 13.74 14.57 13.97
C GLY A 819 12.27 14.77 13.69
N TYR A 820 11.79 16.00 13.87
CA TYR A 820 10.38 16.34 13.66
C TYR A 820 10.16 17.84 13.46
N GLN A 821 9.02 18.18 12.84
CA GLN A 821 8.51 19.53 12.69
C GLN A 821 7.06 19.62 13.17
N HIS A 822 6.69 20.74 13.80
CA HIS A 822 5.30 21.05 14.12
C HIS A 822 4.71 21.95 13.04
N HIS A 823 3.55 21.58 12.50
CA HIS A 823 2.83 22.37 11.51
C HIS A 823 1.34 22.02 11.58
N ASN A 824 0.46 23.02 11.59
CA ASN A 824 -1.01 22.88 11.62
C ASN A 824 -1.55 21.95 12.72
N HIS A 825 -1.08 22.11 13.96
CA HIS A 825 -1.47 21.25 15.10
C HIS A 825 -1.17 19.77 14.86
N GLN A 826 -0.16 19.48 14.06
CA GLN A 826 0.35 18.13 13.79
C GLN A 826 1.87 18.13 13.98
N THR A 827 2.40 16.94 14.28
CA THR A 827 3.84 16.71 14.37
C THR A 827 4.25 15.77 13.25
N TYR A 828 5.13 16.22 12.35
CA TYR A 828 5.68 15.44 11.25
C TYR A 828 7.02 14.87 11.67
N LEU A 829 7.05 13.58 12.03
CA LEU A 829 8.27 12.84 12.34
C LEU A 829 9.02 12.52 11.07
N THR A 830 10.33 12.79 11.06
CA THR A 830 11.24 12.41 9.98
C THR A 830 12.01 11.16 10.36
N LEU A 831 11.93 10.11 9.53
CA LEU A 831 12.59 8.83 9.69
C LEU A 831 13.65 8.64 8.60
N ASP A 832 14.55 7.68 8.82
CA ASP A 832 15.53 7.27 7.82
C ASP A 832 15.02 6.17 6.86
N SER A 833 15.85 5.76 5.90
CA SER A 833 15.50 4.78 4.86
C SER A 833 15.55 3.31 5.30
N ARG A 834 15.67 2.99 6.60
CA ARG A 834 15.62 1.60 7.05
C ARG A 834 14.24 1.00 6.77
N ARG A 835 14.17 -0.32 6.59
CA ARG A 835 12.87 -1.01 6.43
C ARG A 835 12.09 -1.12 7.74
N GLU A 836 12.79 -1.18 8.87
CA GLU A 836 12.22 -1.29 10.21
C GLU A 836 12.72 -0.13 11.09
N ARG A 837 11.79 0.65 11.65
CA ARG A 837 12.10 1.75 12.58
C ARG A 837 11.25 1.63 13.83
N ARG A 838 11.77 2.17 14.93
CA ARG A 838 11.10 2.20 16.25
C ARG A 838 10.96 3.64 16.69
N ILE A 839 9.72 4.06 16.95
CA ILE A 839 9.32 5.42 17.33
C ILE A 839 9.00 5.40 18.82
N VAL A 840 9.81 6.14 19.57
CA VAL A 840 9.58 6.39 21.01
C VAL A 840 9.21 7.85 21.18
N LEU A 841 8.06 8.09 21.80
CA LEU A 841 7.59 9.44 22.11
C LEU A 841 8.03 9.85 23.52
N ASP A 842 8.18 11.16 23.72
CA ASP A 842 8.52 11.78 25.00
C ASP A 842 7.53 12.91 25.30
N THR A 843 7.47 13.28 26.58
CA THR A 843 6.66 14.41 27.04
C THR A 843 7.40 15.74 26.94
N GLN A 844 8.73 15.70 26.84
CA GLN A 844 9.60 16.88 26.78
C GLN A 844 10.37 16.95 25.46
N PRO A 845 10.75 18.16 25.00
CA PRO A 845 11.65 18.31 23.85
C PRO A 845 12.97 17.54 24.05
N PRO A 846 13.55 16.97 22.98
CA PRO A 846 14.75 16.16 23.09
C PRO A 846 15.97 17.00 23.47
N SER A 847 16.83 16.46 24.33
CA SER A 847 18.15 17.03 24.67
C SER A 847 19.24 16.65 23.66
N SER A 848 18.84 16.07 22.53
CA SER A 848 19.73 15.55 21.47
C SER A 848 19.53 16.36 20.19
N PRO A 849 20.55 16.48 19.32
CA PRO A 849 20.40 17.15 18.05
C PRO A 849 19.45 16.39 17.15
N TYR A 850 18.59 17.11 16.43
CA TYR A 850 17.59 16.52 15.54
C TYR A 850 17.31 17.41 14.34
N LEU A 851 16.86 16.80 13.24
CA LEU A 851 16.46 17.51 12.03
C LEU A 851 15.08 18.15 12.23
N ILE A 852 14.99 19.47 12.05
CA ILE A 852 13.70 20.19 12.03
C ILE A 852 13.09 20.08 10.65
N GLU A 853 13.79 20.52 9.60
CA GLU A 853 13.29 20.49 8.23
C GLU A 853 14.42 20.38 7.21
N SER A 854 14.15 19.80 6.03
CA SER A 854 15.08 19.81 4.90
C SER A 854 14.33 19.79 3.56
N ASN A 855 14.97 20.26 2.47
CA ASN A 855 14.50 20.03 1.10
C ASN A 855 14.92 18.66 0.51
N GLY A 856 15.73 17.91 1.26
CA GLY A 856 16.15 16.54 0.97
C GLY A 856 15.56 15.53 1.95
N TRP A 857 16.15 14.35 2.03
CA TRP A 857 15.70 13.28 2.93
C TRP A 857 16.84 12.66 3.72
N VAL A 858 16.49 12.00 4.82
CA VAL A 858 17.47 11.31 5.67
C VAL A 858 17.66 9.88 5.17
N ARG A 859 18.84 9.59 4.63
CA ARG A 859 19.22 8.21 4.24
C ARG A 859 19.51 7.35 5.47
N SER A 860 20.20 7.89 6.45
CA SER A 860 20.51 7.16 7.70
C SER A 860 20.77 8.08 8.87
N ILE A 861 20.30 7.67 10.05
CA ILE A 861 20.75 8.22 11.34
C ILE A 861 21.39 7.12 12.20
N THR A 862 22.51 7.43 12.83
CA THR A 862 23.17 6.56 13.81
C THR A 862 23.65 7.36 15.00
N GLN A 863 23.56 6.76 16.20
CA GLN A 863 24.10 7.31 17.42
C GLN A 863 25.18 6.37 17.98
N LYS A 864 26.32 6.92 18.38
CA LYS A 864 27.37 6.19 19.11
C LYS A 864 27.91 7.07 20.25
N GLY A 865 27.49 6.77 21.48
CA GLY A 865 27.82 7.61 22.64
C GLY A 865 27.25 9.02 22.49
N THR A 866 28.11 10.03 22.50
CA THR A 866 27.78 11.45 22.31
C THR A 866 27.68 11.88 20.84
N HIS A 867 28.02 10.99 19.91
CA HIS A 867 28.08 11.32 18.48
C HIS A 867 26.79 10.93 17.78
N TYR A 868 26.18 11.90 17.11
CA TYR A 868 25.02 11.72 16.23
C TYR A 868 25.46 11.93 14.79
N ARG A 869 25.31 10.91 13.96
CA ARG A 869 25.66 10.95 12.54
C ARG A 869 24.41 10.88 11.69
N PHE A 870 24.23 11.92 10.89
CA PHE A 870 23.18 12.02 9.88
C PHE A 870 23.81 11.86 8.50
N THR A 871 23.08 11.21 7.60
CA THR A 871 23.40 11.27 6.17
C THR A 871 22.14 11.64 5.42
N LEU A 872 22.19 12.77 4.73
CA LEU A 872 21.09 13.31 3.96
C LEU A 872 21.43 13.27 2.49
N ASP A 873 20.44 13.02 1.66
CA ASP A 873 20.54 13.14 0.21
C ASP A 873 19.49 14.14 -0.29
N ALA A 874 19.73 14.76 -1.44
CA ALA A 874 18.82 15.71 -2.07
C ALA A 874 19.00 15.70 -3.59
N ASN A 875 17.95 16.09 -4.32
CA ASN A 875 18.02 16.24 -5.77
C ASN A 875 18.53 17.62 -6.23
N VAL A 876 18.54 18.59 -5.31
CA VAL A 876 19.04 19.96 -5.48
C VAL A 876 20.05 20.28 -4.38
N ALA A 877 20.67 21.46 -4.44
CA ALA A 877 21.46 21.98 -3.34
C ALA A 877 20.70 21.85 -2.02
N LEU A 878 21.30 21.15 -1.06
CA LEU A 878 20.64 20.74 0.16
C LEU A 878 20.49 21.95 1.09
N GLU A 879 19.27 22.15 1.55
CA GLU A 879 18.95 23.01 2.68
C GLU A 879 18.48 22.13 3.83
N ALA A 880 19.04 22.34 5.01
CA ALA A 880 18.62 21.63 6.21
C ALA A 880 18.71 22.53 7.43
N THR A 881 17.71 22.42 8.31
CA THR A 881 17.68 23.09 9.60
C THR A 881 17.61 22.05 10.70
N PHE A 882 18.54 22.12 11.64
CA PHE A 882 18.63 21.25 12.80
C PHE A 882 18.38 22.04 14.08
N HIS A 883 17.81 21.38 15.08
CA HIS A 883 17.97 21.80 16.46
C HIS A 883 19.30 21.26 16.98
N LEU A 884 20.14 22.15 17.51
CA LEU A 884 21.42 21.84 18.11
C LEU A 884 21.42 22.33 19.58
N PRO A 885 21.30 21.41 20.57
CA PRO A 885 21.31 21.75 21.98
C PRO A 885 22.61 22.44 22.43
N LYS A 886 22.55 23.21 23.52
CA LYS A 886 23.76 23.76 24.16
C LYS A 886 24.71 22.62 24.54
N GLY A 887 25.99 22.75 24.18
CA GLY A 887 27.02 21.72 24.39
C GLY A 887 27.18 20.72 23.24
N CYS A 888 26.33 20.79 22.21
CA CYS A 888 26.54 20.07 20.97
C CYS A 888 27.26 20.93 19.93
N GLN A 889 28.22 20.35 19.22
CA GLN A 889 28.92 21.00 18.12
C GLN A 889 29.02 20.09 16.89
N GLN A 890 29.07 20.70 15.71
CA GLN A 890 29.26 20.01 14.44
C GLN A 890 30.78 19.80 14.21
N ILE A 891 31.20 18.57 13.90
CA ILE A 891 32.63 18.20 13.80
C ILE A 891 33.05 17.54 12.47
N SER A 892 32.10 17.37 11.54
CA SER A 892 32.38 16.88 10.19
C SER A 892 32.88 17.99 9.26
N GLU A 893 33.57 17.66 8.18
CA GLU A 893 33.84 18.63 7.12
C GLU A 893 32.58 18.76 6.23
N ILE A 894 32.22 19.99 5.86
CA ILE A 894 31.04 20.28 5.04
C ILE A 894 31.41 21.31 3.97
N GLU A 895 31.03 21.03 2.73
CA GLU A 895 31.09 21.99 1.63
C GLU A 895 29.75 22.75 1.54
N GLY A 896 29.69 23.92 2.19
CA GLY A 896 28.49 24.77 2.19
C GLY A 896 28.55 25.92 3.19
N THR A 897 27.50 26.73 3.19
CA THR A 897 27.31 27.80 4.18
C THR A 897 26.58 27.27 5.40
N VAL A 898 27.09 27.61 6.58
CA VAL A 898 26.49 27.25 7.86
C VAL A 898 26.16 28.51 8.64
N GLN A 899 24.95 28.58 9.18
CA GLN A 899 24.49 29.69 10.02
C GLN A 899 23.91 29.18 11.34
N HIS A 900 24.17 29.91 12.42
CA HIS A 900 23.67 29.59 13.75
C HIS A 900 22.72 30.70 14.22
N ASN A 901 21.52 30.33 14.66
CA ASN A 901 20.58 31.23 15.30
C ASN A 901 20.05 30.61 16.60
N GLY A 902 20.68 30.96 17.73
CA GLY A 902 20.40 30.34 19.02
C GLY A 902 20.67 28.84 19.01
N THR A 903 19.62 28.02 19.10
CA THR A 903 19.71 26.55 19.03
C THR A 903 19.40 26.01 17.63
N GLN A 904 19.13 26.87 16.64
CA GLN A 904 18.93 26.44 15.26
C GLN A 904 20.25 26.49 14.49
N TRP A 905 20.53 25.41 13.78
CA TRP A 905 21.70 25.23 12.94
C TRP A 905 21.24 25.03 11.49
N HIS A 906 21.59 25.96 10.61
CA HIS A 906 21.15 25.96 9.22
C HIS A 906 22.33 25.63 8.31
N LEU A 907 22.09 24.72 7.36
CA LEU A 907 23.02 24.32 6.31
C LEU A 907 22.43 24.63 4.95
N GLN A 908 23.28 25.17 4.08
CA GLN A 908 23.04 25.27 2.64
C GLN A 908 24.28 24.78 1.88
N THR A 909 24.16 23.72 1.09
CA THR A 909 25.27 23.22 0.25
C THR A 909 25.32 23.97 -1.09
N GLU A 910 26.48 23.93 -1.76
CA GLU A 910 26.63 24.56 -3.09
C GLU A 910 26.26 23.61 -4.24
N GLN A 911 26.30 22.30 -4.01
CA GLN A 911 26.07 21.27 -5.03
C GLN A 911 24.92 20.33 -4.63
N ASN A 912 24.34 19.68 -5.64
CA ASN A 912 23.33 18.63 -5.51
C ASN A 912 23.96 17.30 -5.06
N LYS A 913 24.61 17.31 -3.89
CA LYS A 913 25.25 16.14 -3.29
C LYS A 913 24.69 15.93 -1.88
N GLY A 914 24.53 14.66 -1.50
CA GLY A 914 24.22 14.31 -0.13
C GLY A 914 25.34 14.73 0.83
N VAL A 915 24.99 15.02 2.08
CA VAL A 915 25.91 15.45 3.13
C VAL A 915 25.98 14.41 4.24
N ARG A 916 27.15 14.27 4.85
CA ARG A 916 27.34 13.50 6.09
C ARG A 916 27.65 14.46 7.21
N LEU A 917 26.76 14.54 8.18
CA LEU A 917 26.89 15.42 9.34
C LEU A 917 27.20 14.60 10.58
N VAL A 918 28.14 15.06 11.38
CA VAL A 918 28.44 14.50 12.70
C VAL A 918 28.34 15.61 13.74
N PHE A 919 27.43 15.45 14.68
CA PHE A 919 27.33 16.28 15.88
C PHE A 919 27.91 15.53 17.08
N ASP A 920 28.73 16.21 17.87
CA ASP A 920 29.28 15.71 19.12
C ASP A 920 28.72 16.51 20.29
N CYS A 921 28.04 15.82 21.20
CA CYS A 921 27.34 16.38 22.36
C CYS A 921 27.99 15.93 23.66
N ARG A 922 29.27 16.28 23.85
CA ARG A 922 29.96 16.10 25.13
C ARG A 922 29.37 17.07 26.15
N LYS A 923 28.89 16.54 27.27
CA LYS A 923 28.44 17.34 28.41
C LYS A 923 29.60 18.11 29.02
#